data_AF-A0A815HBD6-F1
#
_entry.id   AF-A0A815HBD6-F1
#
_cell.length_a   1.000
_cell.length_b   1.000
_cell.length_c   1.000
_cell.angle_alpha   90.00
_cell.angle_beta   90.00
_cell.angle_gamma   90.00
#
_symmetry.space_group_name_H-M   'P 1'
#
loop_
_entity.id
_entity.type
_entity.pdbx_description
1 polymer ?
#
loop_
_entity_poly.entity_id
_entity_poly.type
_entity_poly.pdbx_seq_one_letter_code
_entity_poly.pdbx_strand_id
1 'polypeptide(L)'
;MASHVFNENSSFIHTFKHQISDLVVTISDTIRDKSMENLIIDIYSKIFALLTNLKYLDLDLDADDIYHFRRSLLWNLRSTTCFSSNIVHLRIKMHNFDDCLRLLDGRLSQLHTFIITLDFIYDTWHGTNRHSLKKINNLNLNNFDVLYSLVDVNKKLNNIACDINFIRDVDLMTLPSNRANDWKTSVILDRVFKRILPRIHEKVEYLTIQGCFLQRLLLTGNYLSLRKLTLIDLEFKMASYVFSENSSFIHTFKHQISDLVVTISDPIQAKSMENLLIDIYSKIFALLTNLKYLDLDVDVDDIYAFRRSLLRDLPSTTCFSSTIVHLRIKMHDFDDCLRLLDGRLSQLHTFIITLDYIYNTWNTNARRALNIKHDSLKIINNLNTLFKLTCFSLCVYFSTHEFESLVVPLLRRMSNLEKLTLSISVRERNSFIDGTYLHKYVLSQMPHLHTFTFDIVTVIVRNNQQYKPSSDDIQRTFIEKGYHVDCYVDYDDITLDRCHVYSLPFNMKHIHYITHSFPGDYTIMLYTVVLLILLLKSPTLILSLQCYVYEGGFTLNYTVTSDTVPSFSKCQLINGGICWITVVWNQNNHTSSILVDSINTMFVNYTLEHIIMASADMTVVHQHEFPQNKCNDEMSLKQILRSLIIEDKFAQELTPLLEIISPFDAHSAACYDFNNSTIDCPSTDLGICQRCHISVDKEPPSSQQICATCPYYSEDANSISRQIMFLLDSRTQSQNIAKINCQLKACNSIDNINRVYKASKITFDFENHF
;
A
#
# COMPACT_ATOMS: atom_id res chain seq x y z
N MET A 1 -8.15 -21.56 35.07
CA MET A 1 -9.47 -21.42 35.73
C MET A 1 -10.60 -22.05 34.91
N ALA A 2 -10.81 -21.66 33.65
CA ALA A 2 -11.91 -22.16 32.80
C ALA A 2 -11.97 -23.70 32.69
N SER A 3 -10.85 -24.41 32.46
CA SER A 3 -10.85 -25.89 32.42
C SER A 3 -11.30 -26.55 33.74
N HIS A 4 -11.11 -25.89 34.88
CA HIS A 4 -11.63 -26.36 36.17
C HIS A 4 -13.13 -26.07 36.32
N VAL A 5 -13.62 -24.93 35.81
CA VAL A 5 -15.06 -24.59 35.81
C VAL A 5 -15.84 -25.57 34.94
N PHE A 6 -15.33 -25.92 33.77
CA PHE A 6 -16.00 -26.84 32.84
C PHE A 6 -15.59 -28.31 33.02
N ASN A 7 -14.91 -28.67 34.11
CA ASN A 7 -14.63 -30.07 34.42
C ASN A 7 -15.93 -30.80 34.80
N GLU A 8 -16.11 -32.06 34.38
CA GLU A 8 -17.32 -32.85 34.68
C GLU A 8 -17.62 -32.93 36.19
N ASN A 9 -16.55 -32.95 37.00
CA ASN A 9 -16.64 -33.02 38.45
C ASN A 9 -16.74 -31.65 39.13
N SER A 10 -16.84 -30.56 38.36
CA SER A 10 -16.97 -29.24 38.95
C SER A 10 -18.36 -29.05 39.56
N SER A 11 -18.41 -28.33 40.68
CA SER A 11 -19.69 -27.94 41.30
C SER A 11 -20.55 -27.12 40.33
N PHE A 12 -19.91 -26.34 39.44
CA PHE A 12 -20.59 -25.59 38.39
C PHE A 12 -21.33 -26.52 37.42
N ILE A 13 -20.65 -27.52 36.84
CA ILE A 13 -21.29 -28.45 35.91
C ILE A 13 -22.38 -29.25 36.63
N HIS A 14 -22.11 -29.81 37.81
CA HIS A 14 -23.12 -30.59 38.55
C HIS A 14 -24.39 -29.77 38.84
N THR A 15 -24.26 -28.48 39.10
CA THR A 15 -25.39 -27.60 39.41
C THR A 15 -26.13 -27.15 38.15
N PHE A 16 -25.40 -26.81 37.09
CA PHE A 16 -25.95 -26.04 35.97
C PHE A 16 -26.09 -26.82 34.65
N LYS A 17 -25.65 -28.09 34.60
CA LYS A 17 -25.65 -28.95 33.39
C LYS A 17 -26.94 -28.88 32.56
N HIS A 18 -28.08 -28.88 33.24
CA HIS A 18 -29.42 -28.91 32.64
C HIS A 18 -30.15 -27.57 32.71
N GLN A 19 -29.54 -26.53 33.30
CA GLN A 19 -30.21 -25.24 33.53
C GLN A 19 -29.73 -24.15 32.56
N ILE A 20 -28.51 -24.25 32.04
CA ILE A 20 -27.96 -23.24 31.13
C ILE A 20 -28.53 -23.44 29.72
N SER A 21 -29.35 -22.49 29.27
CA SER A 21 -29.77 -22.33 27.88
C SER A 21 -28.87 -21.36 27.11
N ASP A 22 -28.27 -20.39 27.78
CA ASP A 22 -27.51 -19.32 27.16
C ASP A 22 -26.18 -19.16 27.90
N LEU A 23 -25.07 -19.24 27.16
CA LEU A 23 -23.73 -19.14 27.72
C LEU A 23 -22.87 -18.17 26.91
N VAL A 24 -22.26 -17.22 27.60
CA VAL A 24 -21.20 -16.36 27.06
C VAL A 24 -19.90 -16.71 27.78
N VAL A 25 -18.86 -17.05 27.02
CA VAL A 25 -17.53 -17.32 27.56
C VAL A 25 -16.53 -16.45 26.83
N THR A 26 -15.95 -15.50 27.55
CA THR A 26 -14.80 -14.72 27.09
C THR A 26 -13.56 -15.24 27.80
N ILE A 27 -12.57 -15.70 27.04
CA ILE A 27 -11.27 -16.12 27.57
C ILE A 27 -10.25 -15.09 27.08
N SER A 28 -9.80 -14.23 28.00
CA SER A 28 -8.70 -13.30 27.77
C SER A 28 -7.44 -13.81 28.46
N ASP A 29 -6.38 -14.04 27.67
CA ASP A 29 -5.08 -14.46 28.20
C ASP A 29 -3.94 -14.01 27.28
N THR A 30 -2.79 -13.64 27.85
CA THR A 30 -1.64 -13.02 27.16
C THR A 30 -0.40 -13.92 27.13
N ILE A 31 -0.57 -15.22 26.83
CA ILE A 31 0.52 -16.20 26.99
C ILE A 31 0.72 -17.09 25.75
N ARG A 32 1.98 -17.23 25.33
CA ARG A 32 2.46 -17.74 24.02
C ARG A 32 2.92 -19.22 24.01
N ASP A 33 2.16 -20.18 24.57
CA ASP A 33 2.60 -21.60 24.62
C ASP A 33 1.58 -22.60 24.04
N LYS A 34 2.08 -23.71 23.45
CA LYS A 34 1.32 -24.84 22.89
C LYS A 34 0.39 -25.51 23.90
N SER A 35 0.67 -25.36 25.19
CA SER A 35 -0.19 -25.83 26.29
C SER A 35 -1.59 -25.20 26.25
N MET A 36 -1.73 -23.98 25.73
CA MET A 36 -3.03 -23.29 25.58
C MET A 36 -3.89 -23.86 24.45
N GLU A 37 -3.30 -24.34 23.35
CA GLU A 37 -4.06 -24.98 22.25
C GLU A 37 -4.88 -26.16 22.80
N ASN A 38 -4.21 -27.05 23.55
CA ASN A 38 -4.85 -28.20 24.17
C ASN A 38 -5.87 -27.79 25.24
N LEU A 39 -5.63 -26.70 25.97
CA LEU A 39 -6.55 -26.20 26.99
C LEU A 39 -7.84 -25.64 26.37
N ILE A 40 -7.73 -24.86 25.30
CA ILE A 40 -8.89 -24.31 24.57
C ILE A 40 -9.70 -25.43 23.95
N ILE A 41 -9.03 -26.42 23.34
CA ILE A 41 -9.69 -27.62 22.79
C ILE A 41 -10.43 -28.39 23.89
N ASP A 42 -9.80 -28.58 25.05
CA ASP A 42 -10.42 -29.23 26.21
C ASP A 42 -11.64 -28.46 26.71
N ILE A 43 -11.55 -27.13 26.80
CA ILE A 43 -12.67 -26.26 27.22
C ILE A 43 -13.83 -26.36 26.22
N TYR A 44 -13.57 -26.22 24.91
CA TYR A 44 -14.61 -26.34 23.89
C TYR A 44 -15.27 -27.71 23.91
N SER A 45 -14.47 -28.79 23.94
CA SER A 45 -14.98 -30.15 24.05
C SER A 45 -15.92 -30.32 25.24
N LYS A 46 -15.51 -29.80 26.41
CA LYS A 46 -16.30 -29.87 27.65
C LYS A 46 -17.58 -29.03 27.60
N ILE A 47 -17.54 -27.81 27.07
CA ILE A 47 -18.74 -26.97 26.91
C ILE A 47 -19.76 -27.68 26.02
N PHE A 48 -19.32 -28.17 24.86
CA PHE A 48 -20.20 -28.85 23.91
C PHE A 48 -20.75 -30.19 24.44
N ALA A 49 -19.96 -30.94 25.21
CA ALA A 49 -20.36 -32.25 25.73
C ALA A 49 -21.22 -32.18 27.00
N LEU A 50 -20.98 -31.20 27.88
CA LEU A 50 -21.58 -31.21 29.21
C LEU A 50 -22.90 -30.45 29.27
N LEU A 51 -23.08 -29.36 28.53
CA LEU A 51 -24.27 -28.51 28.65
C LEU A 51 -25.39 -28.96 27.69
N THR A 52 -26.25 -29.87 28.15
CA THR A 52 -27.23 -30.56 27.30
C THR A 52 -28.39 -29.67 26.81
N ASN A 53 -28.66 -28.57 27.51
CA ASN A 53 -29.77 -27.66 27.19
C ASN A 53 -29.33 -26.35 26.54
N LEU A 54 -28.06 -26.25 26.17
CA LEU A 54 -27.49 -25.05 25.58
C LEU A 54 -28.10 -24.76 24.21
N LYS A 55 -28.71 -23.58 24.07
CA LYS A 55 -29.36 -23.05 22.86
C LYS A 55 -28.57 -21.88 22.26
N TYR A 56 -28.02 -21.01 23.10
CA TYR A 56 -27.19 -19.88 22.70
C TYR A 56 -25.79 -20.02 23.28
N LEU A 57 -24.78 -19.87 22.42
CA LEU A 57 -23.38 -19.91 22.82
C LEU A 57 -22.64 -18.75 22.16
N ASP A 58 -22.05 -17.87 22.95
CA ASP A 58 -21.12 -16.83 22.50
C ASP A 58 -19.73 -17.13 23.07
N LEU A 59 -18.77 -17.43 22.20
CA LEU A 59 -17.40 -17.80 22.55
C LEU A 59 -16.45 -16.76 21.97
N ASP A 60 -15.87 -15.95 22.85
CA ASP A 60 -14.89 -14.93 22.50
C ASP A 60 -13.52 -15.29 23.08
N LEU A 61 -12.54 -15.48 22.19
CA LEU A 61 -11.13 -15.64 22.57
C LEU A 61 -10.45 -14.30 22.31
N ASP A 62 -10.25 -13.54 23.38
CA ASP A 62 -9.61 -12.22 23.29
C ASP A 62 -8.16 -12.32 23.73
N ALA A 63 -7.31 -12.77 22.81
CA ALA A 63 -5.89 -12.91 23.06
C ALA A 63 -5.12 -12.10 22.02
N ASP A 64 -4.55 -11.00 22.49
CA ASP A 64 -3.90 -9.96 21.69
C ASP A 64 -2.66 -10.43 20.89
N ASP A 65 -2.18 -11.66 21.12
CA ASP A 65 -0.85 -12.13 20.73
C ASP A 65 -0.83 -13.56 20.14
N ILE A 66 -1.91 -13.99 19.47
CA ILE A 66 -2.02 -15.33 18.86
C ILE A 66 -1.38 -15.36 17.47
N TYR A 67 -0.04 -15.39 17.42
CA TYR A 67 0.70 -15.53 16.15
C TYR A 67 1.01 -16.99 15.76
N HIS A 68 0.57 -18.00 16.52
CA HIS A 68 1.23 -19.33 16.47
C HIS A 68 0.37 -20.61 16.48
N PHE A 69 -0.97 -20.59 16.35
CA PHE A 69 -1.70 -21.85 16.15
C PHE A 69 -1.37 -22.45 14.77
N ARG A 70 -0.52 -23.49 14.76
CA ARG A 70 -0.08 -24.20 13.54
C ARG A 70 -1.10 -25.24 13.05
N ARG A 71 -2.11 -25.58 13.85
CA ARG A 71 -3.13 -26.60 13.54
C ARG A 71 -4.53 -26.04 13.78
N SER A 72 -5.47 -26.57 13.02
CA SER A 72 -6.91 -26.38 13.22
C SER A 72 -7.25 -26.77 14.67
N LEU A 73 -7.85 -25.86 15.43
CA LEU A 73 -8.21 -26.10 16.84
C LEU A 73 -9.18 -27.28 16.93
N LEU A 74 -10.00 -27.51 15.91
CA LEU A 74 -10.96 -28.60 15.90
C LEU A 74 -10.38 -29.91 15.34
N TRP A 75 -9.10 -29.96 14.94
CA TRP A 75 -8.50 -31.17 14.36
C TRP A 75 -8.50 -32.35 15.34
N ASN A 76 -8.36 -32.08 16.63
CA ASN A 76 -8.31 -33.11 17.69
C ASN A 76 -9.67 -33.40 18.33
N LEU A 77 -10.74 -32.66 17.99
CA LEU A 77 -12.10 -32.99 18.45
C LEU A 77 -12.57 -34.24 17.71
N ARG A 78 -12.52 -35.39 18.39
CA ARG A 78 -13.01 -36.67 17.86
C ARG A 78 -14.43 -36.49 17.32
N SER A 79 -14.76 -37.09 16.18
CA SER A 79 -16.09 -37.03 15.56
C SER A 79 -17.23 -37.50 16.49
N THR A 80 -16.89 -38.17 17.60
CA THR A 80 -17.81 -38.72 18.60
C THR A 80 -18.09 -37.79 19.78
N THR A 81 -17.41 -36.65 19.94
CA THR A 81 -17.80 -35.67 20.97
C THR A 81 -19.09 -35.00 20.52
N CYS A 82 -20.21 -35.45 21.11
CA CYS A 82 -21.54 -34.93 20.86
C CYS A 82 -21.57 -33.42 21.10
N PHE A 83 -21.77 -32.65 20.03
CA PHE A 83 -22.27 -31.30 20.17
C PHE A 83 -23.67 -31.40 20.77
N SER A 84 -23.98 -30.63 21.82
CA SER A 84 -25.36 -30.43 22.26
C SER A 84 -26.21 -30.14 21.02
N SER A 85 -27.11 -31.07 20.69
CA SER A 85 -27.92 -31.03 19.46
C SER A 85 -28.86 -29.83 19.39
N ASN A 86 -28.91 -29.03 20.46
CA ASN A 86 -29.93 -28.02 20.73
C ASN A 86 -29.43 -26.58 20.51
N ILE A 87 -28.16 -26.38 20.12
CA ILE A 87 -27.62 -25.04 19.83
C ILE A 87 -28.28 -24.50 18.56
N VAL A 88 -29.04 -23.42 18.74
CA VAL A 88 -29.75 -22.70 17.67
C VAL A 88 -29.05 -21.37 17.33
N HIS A 89 -28.25 -20.82 18.25
CA HIS A 89 -27.46 -19.61 18.04
C HIS A 89 -26.02 -19.84 18.50
N LEU A 90 -25.06 -19.66 17.58
CA LEU A 90 -23.64 -19.76 17.89
C LEU A 90 -22.92 -18.50 17.40
N ARG A 91 -22.28 -17.78 18.31
CA ARG A 91 -21.30 -16.75 18.01
C ARG A 91 -19.93 -17.25 18.46
N ILE A 92 -18.97 -17.23 17.55
CA ILE A 92 -17.62 -17.74 17.84
C ILE A 92 -16.55 -16.93 17.12
N LYS A 93 -15.50 -16.57 17.85
CA LYS A 93 -14.29 -16.00 17.27
C LYS A 93 -13.31 -17.13 16.94
N MET A 94 -12.89 -17.25 15.69
CA MET A 94 -12.03 -18.33 15.21
C MET A 94 -10.82 -17.82 14.42
N HIS A 95 -9.71 -18.54 14.49
CA HIS A 95 -8.49 -18.15 13.78
C HIS A 95 -8.35 -18.73 12.36
N ASN A 96 -9.09 -19.81 12.03
CA ASN A 96 -9.03 -20.45 10.72
C ASN A 96 -10.44 -20.80 10.23
N PHE A 97 -10.70 -20.49 8.95
CA PHE A 97 -11.95 -20.82 8.27
C PHE A 97 -12.22 -22.34 8.16
N ASP A 98 -11.19 -23.17 8.06
CA ASP A 98 -11.35 -24.64 8.05
C ASP A 98 -11.98 -25.17 9.35
N ASP A 99 -11.72 -24.52 10.48
CA ASP A 99 -12.37 -24.85 11.74
C ASP A 99 -13.87 -24.49 11.70
N CYS A 100 -14.23 -23.36 11.10
CA CYS A 100 -15.62 -22.99 10.89
C CYS A 100 -16.37 -24.03 10.05
N LEU A 101 -15.77 -24.50 8.96
CA LEU A 101 -16.37 -25.52 8.10
C LEU A 101 -16.58 -26.85 8.85
N ARG A 102 -15.63 -27.24 9.70
CA ARG A 102 -15.73 -28.47 10.51
C ARG A 102 -16.81 -28.41 11.59
N LEU A 103 -17.07 -27.23 12.15
CA LEU A 103 -18.23 -26.99 13.02
C LEU A 103 -19.55 -27.16 12.26
N LEU A 104 -19.57 -26.73 10.99
CA LEU A 104 -20.75 -26.77 10.13
C LEU A 104 -20.99 -28.10 9.42
N ASP A 105 -20.01 -29.01 9.39
CA ASP A 105 -20.06 -30.30 8.69
C ASP A 105 -20.97 -31.32 9.41
N GLY A 106 -22.28 -31.05 9.42
CA GLY A 106 -23.34 -31.93 9.91
C GLY A 106 -23.56 -31.94 11.43
N ARG A 107 -22.72 -31.23 12.21
CA ARG A 107 -22.71 -31.31 13.69
C ARG A 107 -23.68 -30.36 14.40
N LEU A 108 -24.15 -29.31 13.70
CA LEU A 108 -25.07 -28.29 14.22
C LEU A 108 -26.31 -28.15 13.31
N SER A 109 -27.04 -29.25 13.11
CA SER A 109 -28.17 -29.29 12.17
C SER A 109 -29.31 -28.32 12.52
N GLN A 110 -29.46 -27.98 13.80
CA GLN A 110 -30.48 -27.07 14.35
C GLN A 110 -30.07 -25.58 14.37
N LEU A 111 -28.88 -25.24 13.87
CA LEU A 111 -28.39 -23.86 13.94
C LEU A 111 -29.24 -22.91 13.07
N HIS A 112 -29.85 -21.91 13.70
CA HIS A 112 -30.59 -20.82 13.05
C HIS A 112 -29.73 -19.59 12.81
N THR A 113 -28.79 -19.30 13.71
CA THR A 113 -27.88 -18.16 13.57
C THR A 113 -26.45 -18.60 13.86
N PHE A 114 -25.55 -18.24 12.95
CA PHE A 114 -24.12 -18.47 13.09
C PHE A 114 -23.38 -17.17 12.81
N ILE A 115 -22.75 -16.61 13.84
CA ILE A 115 -21.93 -15.40 13.75
C ILE A 115 -20.49 -15.81 13.97
N ILE A 116 -19.64 -15.63 12.96
CA ILE A 116 -18.22 -15.92 13.09
C ILE A 116 -17.44 -14.63 13.00
N THR A 117 -16.51 -14.43 13.92
CA THR A 117 -15.47 -13.42 13.78
C THR A 117 -14.16 -14.14 13.47
N LEU A 118 -13.61 -13.91 12.27
CA LEU A 118 -12.33 -14.51 11.87
C LEU A 118 -11.19 -13.54 12.14
N ASP A 119 -10.19 -13.96 12.90
CA ASP A 119 -8.99 -13.13 13.12
C ASP A 119 -8.03 -13.19 11.91
N PHE A 120 -8.02 -14.30 11.18
CA PHE A 120 -7.19 -14.53 9.99
C PHE A 120 -7.87 -15.47 8.99
N ILE A 121 -7.66 -15.25 7.69
CA ILE A 121 -8.00 -16.21 6.62
C ILE A 121 -6.67 -16.79 6.10
N TYR A 122 -6.33 -18.00 6.53
CA TYR A 122 -5.22 -18.78 5.99
C TYR A 122 -5.77 -19.85 5.05
N ASP A 123 -5.22 -19.94 3.83
CA ASP A 123 -5.51 -21.04 2.92
C ASP A 123 -4.62 -22.25 3.29
N THR A 124 -5.21 -23.26 3.93
CA THR A 124 -4.52 -24.51 4.29
C THR A 124 -4.77 -25.60 3.26
N TRP A 125 -4.23 -25.44 2.05
CA TRP A 125 -3.99 -26.57 1.14
C TRP A 125 -2.48 -26.78 0.88
N HIS A 126 -1.99 -27.89 1.41
CA HIS A 126 -0.65 -28.50 1.39
C HIS A 126 0.59 -27.66 1.03
N GLY A 127 1.49 -27.52 2.02
CA GLY A 127 2.94 -27.43 1.80
C GLY A 127 3.57 -26.06 2.04
N THR A 128 3.97 -25.81 3.29
CA THR A 128 5.03 -24.89 3.75
C THR A 128 5.32 -23.65 2.91
N ASN A 129 4.70 -22.51 3.24
CA ASN A 129 5.34 -21.18 3.25
C ASN A 129 4.47 -20.13 3.95
N ARG A 130 5.08 -19.31 4.81
CA ARG A 130 4.44 -18.26 5.62
C ARG A 130 4.60 -16.89 4.96
N HIS A 131 3.51 -16.16 4.75
CA HIS A 131 3.50 -14.70 4.83
C HIS A 131 2.24 -14.22 5.55
N SER A 132 2.44 -13.29 6.47
CA SER A 132 1.43 -12.65 7.32
C SER A 132 0.54 -11.69 6.53
N LEU A 133 -0.78 -11.91 6.58
CA LEU A 133 -1.78 -10.87 6.34
C LEU A 133 -1.88 -9.99 7.60
N LYS A 134 -2.18 -8.70 7.46
CA LYS A 134 -2.23 -7.73 8.56
C LYS A 134 -3.54 -7.91 9.36
N LYS A 135 -3.52 -7.61 10.66
CA LYS A 135 -4.65 -7.63 11.62
C LYS A 135 -5.87 -6.90 11.04
N ILE A 136 -6.98 -7.60 10.78
CA ILE A 136 -8.26 -7.02 10.37
C ILE A 136 -9.21 -7.13 11.57
N ASN A 137 -9.37 -6.03 12.31
CA ASN A 137 -10.38 -5.96 13.37
C ASN A 137 -11.73 -5.59 12.74
N ASN A 138 -12.78 -6.33 13.11
CA ASN A 138 -14.17 -6.24 12.65
C ASN A 138 -14.45 -6.70 11.21
N LEU A 139 -14.59 -8.01 11.02
CA LEU A 139 -15.28 -8.56 9.85
C LEU A 139 -16.80 -8.40 10.04
N ASN A 140 -17.36 -7.38 9.38
CA ASN A 140 -18.65 -7.57 8.73
C ASN A 140 -18.34 -8.53 7.57
N LEU A 141 -18.86 -9.75 7.58
CA LEU A 141 -18.60 -10.71 6.50
C LEU A 141 -19.09 -10.08 5.19
N ASN A 142 -18.17 -9.56 4.38
CA ASN A 142 -18.50 -9.03 3.06
C ASN A 142 -18.98 -10.20 2.19
N ASN A 143 -19.95 -9.95 1.31
CA ASN A 143 -20.61 -10.98 0.51
C ASN A 143 -19.62 -11.82 -0.30
N PHE A 144 -18.45 -11.29 -0.66
CA PHE A 144 -17.38 -12.03 -1.34
C PHE A 144 -16.83 -13.21 -0.54
N ASP A 145 -16.46 -13.00 0.72
CA ASP A 145 -15.84 -14.05 1.55
C ASP A 145 -16.85 -15.17 1.82
N VAL A 146 -18.12 -14.81 2.02
CA VAL A 146 -19.24 -15.75 2.16
C VAL A 146 -19.46 -16.54 0.86
N LEU A 147 -19.50 -15.85 -0.28
CA LEU A 147 -19.72 -16.47 -1.59
C LEU A 147 -18.59 -17.45 -1.95
N TYR A 148 -17.34 -17.01 -1.85
CA TYR A 148 -16.18 -17.85 -2.17
C TYR A 148 -16.13 -19.11 -1.28
N SER A 149 -16.44 -18.93 0.00
CA SER A 149 -16.17 -19.93 1.01
C SER A 149 -17.29 -20.94 1.21
N LEU A 150 -18.53 -20.61 0.84
CA LEU A 150 -19.70 -21.47 1.08
C LEU A 150 -20.22 -22.17 -0.18
N VAL A 151 -19.99 -21.60 -1.37
CA VAL A 151 -20.52 -22.17 -2.62
C VAL A 151 -19.75 -23.45 -3.01
N ASP A 152 -20.47 -24.53 -3.24
CA ASP A 152 -20.03 -25.90 -3.52
C ASP A 152 -19.40 -26.64 -2.33
N VAL A 153 -19.45 -26.08 -1.12
CA VAL A 153 -19.01 -26.78 0.10
C VAL A 153 -20.10 -27.70 0.65
N ASN A 154 -21.36 -27.24 0.68
CA ASN A 154 -22.50 -28.02 1.16
C ASN A 154 -23.80 -27.53 0.49
N LYS A 155 -24.72 -28.44 0.14
CA LYS A 155 -26.02 -28.07 -0.47
C LYS A 155 -26.83 -27.08 0.38
N LYS A 156 -26.78 -27.18 1.71
CA LYS A 156 -27.47 -26.26 2.64
C LYS A 156 -26.80 -24.88 2.65
N LEU A 157 -25.46 -24.84 2.61
CA LEU A 157 -24.69 -23.60 2.56
C LEU A 157 -24.78 -22.91 1.20
N ASN A 158 -24.93 -23.68 0.11
CA ASN A 158 -25.23 -23.14 -1.22
C ASN A 158 -26.54 -22.35 -1.23
N ASN A 159 -27.57 -22.86 -0.56
CA ASN A 159 -28.86 -22.17 -0.50
C ASN A 159 -28.76 -20.84 0.26
N ILE A 160 -27.90 -20.77 1.29
CA ILE A 160 -27.65 -19.55 2.07
C ILE A 160 -26.82 -18.56 1.24
N ALA A 161 -25.73 -19.03 0.63
CA ALA A 161 -24.84 -18.18 -0.18
C ALA A 161 -25.50 -17.65 -1.46
N CYS A 162 -26.49 -18.36 -2.00
CA CYS A 162 -27.29 -17.94 -3.15
C CYS A 162 -28.65 -17.29 -2.77
N ASP A 163 -28.87 -17.02 -1.49
CA ASP A 163 -30.06 -16.30 -1.03
C ASP A 163 -29.98 -14.84 -1.49
N ILE A 164 -31.13 -14.31 -1.92
CA ILE A 164 -31.23 -12.99 -2.54
C ILE A 164 -30.71 -11.87 -1.64
N ASN A 165 -30.82 -12.02 -0.32
CA ASN A 165 -30.38 -11.00 0.64
C ASN A 165 -28.85 -10.83 0.66
N PHE A 166 -28.09 -11.88 0.32
CA PHE A 166 -26.62 -11.85 0.30
C PHE A 166 -26.04 -11.52 -1.08
N ILE A 167 -26.79 -11.76 -2.16
CA ILE A 167 -26.27 -11.59 -3.53
C ILE A 167 -26.81 -10.35 -4.23
N ARG A 168 -27.71 -9.60 -3.59
CA ARG A 168 -28.21 -8.34 -4.15
C ARG A 168 -27.10 -7.32 -4.32
N ASP A 169 -26.16 -7.27 -3.36
CA ASP A 169 -25.01 -6.37 -3.36
C ASP A 169 -23.73 -7.20 -3.33
N VAL A 170 -22.92 -7.14 -4.37
CA VAL A 170 -21.69 -7.92 -4.47
C VAL A 170 -20.51 -6.96 -4.58
N ASP A 171 -19.61 -7.02 -3.61
CA ASP A 171 -18.38 -6.24 -3.61
C ASP A 171 -17.16 -7.14 -3.82
N LEU A 172 -16.47 -6.96 -4.95
CA LEU A 172 -15.28 -7.70 -5.36
C LEU A 172 -13.97 -6.94 -5.07
N MET A 173 -14.01 -5.83 -4.32
CA MET A 173 -12.85 -4.98 -4.02
C MET A 173 -11.92 -5.52 -2.94
N THR A 174 -12.33 -6.53 -2.17
CA THR A 174 -11.54 -7.10 -1.07
C THR A 174 -10.31 -7.89 -1.51
N LEU A 175 -10.08 -8.01 -2.83
CA LEU A 175 -8.91 -8.67 -3.39
C LEU A 175 -7.71 -7.70 -3.41
N PRO A 176 -6.56 -8.03 -2.78
CA PRO A 176 -5.40 -7.16 -2.75
C PRO A 176 -4.91 -6.84 -4.17
N SER A 177 -5.12 -5.59 -4.60
CA SER A 177 -4.80 -5.08 -5.96
C SER A 177 -3.33 -5.28 -6.34
N ASN A 178 -2.41 -5.20 -5.37
CA ASN A 178 -0.97 -5.37 -5.59
C ASN A 178 -0.55 -6.82 -5.95
N ARG A 179 -1.49 -7.77 -6.03
CA ARG A 179 -1.25 -9.19 -6.31
C ARG A 179 -2.12 -9.75 -7.43
N ALA A 180 -2.58 -8.93 -8.36
CA ALA A 180 -3.34 -9.41 -9.53
C ALA A 180 -2.56 -10.44 -10.38
N ASN A 181 -1.22 -10.41 -10.33
CA ASN A 181 -0.34 -11.38 -10.98
C ASN A 181 0.03 -12.59 -10.10
N ASP A 182 -0.43 -12.64 -8.85
CA ASP A 182 -0.25 -13.82 -8.00
C ASP A 182 -1.18 -14.93 -8.50
N TRP A 183 -0.57 -16.07 -8.84
CA TRP A 183 -1.28 -17.26 -9.32
C TRP A 183 -2.38 -17.70 -8.34
N LYS A 184 -2.26 -17.43 -7.04
CA LYS A 184 -3.31 -17.74 -6.04
C LYS A 184 -4.55 -16.87 -6.21
N THR A 185 -4.37 -15.57 -6.43
CA THR A 185 -5.46 -14.63 -6.75
C THR A 185 -6.19 -15.10 -7.99
N SER A 186 -5.48 -15.64 -8.98
CA SER A 186 -6.09 -16.18 -10.21
C SER A 186 -7.04 -17.37 -9.95
N VAL A 187 -6.73 -18.27 -9.01
CA VAL A 187 -7.57 -19.44 -8.69
C VAL A 187 -8.86 -19.02 -7.99
N ILE A 188 -8.76 -18.09 -7.03
CA ILE A 188 -9.92 -17.54 -6.32
C ILE A 188 -10.86 -16.86 -7.32
N LEU A 189 -10.30 -15.99 -8.15
CA LEU A 189 -11.02 -15.28 -9.19
C LEU A 189 -11.66 -16.22 -10.20
N ASP A 190 -10.95 -17.24 -10.64
CA ASP A 190 -11.47 -18.22 -11.57
C ASP A 190 -12.66 -18.98 -10.97
N ARG A 191 -12.62 -19.33 -9.68
CA ARG A 191 -13.78 -19.94 -9.01
C ARG A 191 -14.97 -18.98 -8.99
N VAL A 192 -14.75 -17.72 -8.60
CA VAL A 192 -15.82 -16.72 -8.49
C VAL A 192 -16.45 -16.45 -9.86
N PHE A 193 -15.63 -16.11 -10.86
CA PHE A 193 -16.13 -15.78 -12.20
C PHE A 193 -16.64 -17.00 -12.97
N LYS A 194 -16.02 -18.18 -12.86
CA LYS A 194 -16.45 -19.34 -13.67
C LYS A 194 -17.53 -20.20 -13.03
N ARG A 195 -17.69 -20.16 -11.70
CA ARG A 195 -18.63 -21.05 -10.99
C ARG A 195 -19.71 -20.31 -10.20
N ILE A 196 -19.35 -19.25 -9.50
CA ILE A 196 -20.26 -18.58 -8.56
C ILE A 196 -21.13 -17.55 -9.28
N LEU A 197 -20.51 -16.55 -9.93
CA LEU A 197 -21.23 -15.48 -10.62
C LEU A 197 -22.25 -16.00 -11.64
N PRO A 198 -21.96 -17.00 -12.49
CA PRO A 198 -22.95 -17.55 -13.41
C PRO A 198 -24.21 -18.11 -12.74
N ARG A 199 -24.17 -18.44 -11.44
CA ARG A 199 -25.34 -18.91 -10.69
C ARG A 199 -26.17 -17.80 -10.04
N ILE A 200 -25.55 -16.64 -9.78
CA ILE A 200 -26.17 -15.56 -9.01
C ILE A 200 -26.42 -14.29 -9.83
N HIS A 201 -25.81 -14.16 -11.01
CA HIS A 201 -25.79 -12.93 -11.81
C HIS A 201 -27.17 -12.33 -12.12
N GLU A 202 -28.21 -13.15 -12.29
CA GLU A 202 -29.59 -12.67 -12.52
C GLU A 202 -30.19 -11.92 -11.32
N LYS A 203 -29.65 -12.13 -10.11
CA LYS A 203 -30.13 -11.54 -8.85
C LYS A 203 -29.24 -10.41 -8.31
N VAL A 204 -28.09 -10.16 -8.93
CA VAL A 204 -27.18 -9.07 -8.53
C VAL A 204 -27.78 -7.75 -8.98
N GLU A 205 -28.08 -6.86 -8.04
CA GLU A 205 -28.59 -5.52 -8.32
C GLU A 205 -27.50 -4.45 -8.22
N TYR A 206 -26.55 -4.63 -7.33
CA TYR A 206 -25.43 -3.73 -7.08
C TYR A 206 -24.12 -4.51 -7.15
N LEU A 207 -23.15 -3.99 -7.91
CA LEU A 207 -21.86 -4.62 -8.10
C LEU A 207 -20.73 -3.60 -7.96
N THR A 208 -19.73 -3.93 -7.16
CA THR A 208 -18.47 -3.18 -7.04
C THR A 208 -17.31 -4.06 -7.49
N ILE A 209 -16.48 -3.56 -8.41
CA ILE A 209 -15.42 -4.35 -9.05
C ILE A 209 -14.24 -3.46 -9.47
N GLN A 210 -13.02 -4.01 -9.39
CA GLN A 210 -11.83 -3.39 -9.96
C GLN A 210 -11.84 -3.47 -11.49
N GLY A 211 -11.32 -2.42 -12.15
CA GLY A 211 -11.27 -2.30 -13.60
C GLY A 211 -10.66 -3.53 -14.28
N CYS A 212 -9.56 -4.06 -13.75
CA CYS A 212 -8.84 -5.22 -14.29
C CYS A 212 -9.69 -6.51 -14.38
N PHE A 213 -10.81 -6.61 -13.65
CA PHE A 213 -11.70 -7.78 -13.69
C PHE A 213 -12.93 -7.61 -14.58
N LEU A 214 -13.16 -6.42 -15.14
CA LEU A 214 -14.36 -6.12 -15.91
C LEU A 214 -14.52 -7.03 -17.14
N GLN A 215 -13.42 -7.37 -17.83
CA GLN A 215 -13.51 -8.29 -18.97
C GLN A 215 -13.97 -9.69 -18.55
N ARG A 216 -13.53 -10.17 -17.38
CA ARG A 216 -13.99 -11.47 -16.84
C ARG A 216 -15.46 -11.40 -16.52
N LEU A 217 -15.92 -10.32 -15.87
CA LEU A 217 -17.32 -10.09 -15.56
C LEU A 217 -18.20 -10.17 -16.82
N LEU A 218 -17.82 -9.48 -17.90
CA LEU A 218 -18.56 -9.47 -19.16
C LEU A 218 -18.71 -10.86 -19.80
N LEU A 219 -17.86 -11.81 -19.46
CA LEU A 219 -17.93 -13.20 -19.95
C LEU A 219 -18.83 -14.10 -19.08
N THR A 220 -19.20 -13.68 -17.87
CA THR A 220 -19.86 -14.57 -16.89
C THR A 220 -21.36 -14.73 -17.04
N GLY A 221 -22.06 -13.79 -17.69
CA GLY A 221 -23.50 -13.88 -17.86
C GLY A 221 -24.18 -12.56 -18.16
N ASN A 222 -25.51 -12.60 -18.33
CA ASN A 222 -26.33 -11.43 -18.57
C ASN A 222 -26.96 -10.93 -17.27
N TYR A 223 -26.41 -9.85 -16.71
CA TYR A 223 -26.75 -9.36 -15.37
C TYR A 223 -28.09 -8.62 -15.34
N LEU A 224 -29.21 -9.25 -15.72
CA LEU A 224 -30.50 -8.58 -15.99
C LEU A 224 -31.03 -7.64 -14.89
N SER A 225 -30.67 -7.88 -13.62
CA SER A 225 -31.13 -7.08 -12.47
C SER A 225 -30.18 -5.96 -12.05
N LEU A 226 -28.98 -5.86 -12.65
CA LEU A 226 -27.94 -4.92 -12.25
C LEU A 226 -28.37 -3.47 -12.54
N ARG A 227 -28.48 -2.66 -11.49
CA ARG A 227 -28.92 -1.25 -11.56
C ARG A 227 -27.84 -0.28 -11.12
N LYS A 228 -26.93 -0.74 -10.25
CA LYS A 228 -25.76 0.02 -9.79
C LYS A 228 -24.48 -0.71 -10.14
N LEU A 229 -23.53 0.02 -10.72
CA LEU A 229 -22.19 -0.48 -10.97
C LEU A 229 -21.15 0.50 -10.41
N THR A 230 -20.20 -0.04 -9.66
CA THR A 230 -19.04 0.69 -9.16
C THR A 230 -17.78 0.09 -9.76
N LEU A 231 -17.09 0.85 -10.61
CA LEU A 231 -15.82 0.49 -11.23
C LEU A 231 -14.71 1.28 -10.55
N ILE A 232 -13.73 0.59 -9.95
CA ILE A 232 -12.62 1.23 -9.24
C ILE A 232 -11.30 0.91 -9.94
N ASP A 233 -10.34 1.83 -9.89
CA ASP A 233 -9.01 1.71 -10.49
C ASP A 233 -9.04 1.32 -11.98
N LEU A 234 -9.89 2.00 -12.75
CA LEU A 234 -9.98 1.77 -14.19
C LEU A 234 -8.86 2.53 -14.90
N GLU A 235 -7.97 1.84 -15.60
CA GLU A 235 -6.94 2.50 -16.41
C GLU A 235 -7.58 3.30 -17.56
N PHE A 236 -6.94 4.40 -17.97
CA PHE A 236 -7.46 5.33 -18.98
C PHE A 236 -7.78 4.64 -20.32
N LYS A 237 -6.84 3.83 -20.83
CA LYS A 237 -7.05 3.06 -22.07
C LYS A 237 -8.19 2.07 -21.94
N MET A 238 -8.32 1.45 -20.76
CA MET A 238 -9.39 0.52 -20.48
C MET A 238 -10.73 1.25 -20.43
N ALA A 239 -10.82 2.40 -19.77
CA ALA A 239 -12.00 3.25 -19.74
C ALA A 239 -12.46 3.66 -21.15
N SER A 240 -11.55 4.11 -22.01
CA SER A 240 -11.88 4.47 -23.40
C SER A 240 -12.45 3.29 -24.20
N TYR A 241 -11.89 2.09 -24.00
CA TYR A 241 -12.41 0.87 -24.61
C TYR A 241 -13.80 0.49 -24.04
N VAL A 242 -13.94 0.48 -22.71
CA VAL A 242 -15.17 0.09 -21.98
C VAL A 242 -16.35 0.99 -22.32
N PHE A 243 -16.12 2.29 -22.48
CA PHE A 243 -17.17 3.24 -22.84
C PHE A 243 -17.31 3.44 -24.35
N SER A 244 -16.55 2.72 -25.19
CA SER A 244 -16.73 2.82 -26.64
C SER A 244 -18.10 2.26 -27.08
N GLU A 245 -18.67 2.84 -28.14
CA GLU A 245 -19.99 2.44 -28.69
C GLU A 245 -20.05 0.95 -29.06
N ASN A 246 -18.93 0.40 -29.51
CA ASN A 246 -18.79 -0.99 -29.95
C ASN A 246 -18.40 -1.95 -28.82
N SER A 247 -18.26 -1.47 -27.58
CA SER A 247 -17.89 -2.32 -26.46
C SER A 247 -19.05 -3.26 -26.08
N SER A 248 -18.71 -4.48 -25.68
CA SER A 248 -19.68 -5.41 -25.10
C SER A 248 -20.32 -4.84 -23.83
N PHE A 249 -19.59 -4.01 -23.09
CA PHE A 249 -20.08 -3.29 -21.92
C PHE A 249 -21.27 -2.39 -22.26
N ILE A 250 -21.08 -1.44 -23.19
CA ILE A 250 -22.14 -0.52 -23.60
C ILE A 250 -23.32 -1.29 -24.19
N HIS A 251 -23.08 -2.29 -25.05
CA HIS A 251 -24.15 -3.09 -25.61
C HIS A 251 -25.01 -3.78 -24.54
N THR A 252 -24.37 -4.25 -23.46
CA THR A 252 -25.05 -4.95 -22.36
C THR A 252 -25.78 -3.97 -21.43
N PHE A 253 -25.14 -2.86 -21.07
CA PHE A 253 -25.55 -2.07 -19.90
C PHE A 253 -26.19 -0.71 -20.21
N LYS A 254 -26.16 -0.23 -21.46
CA LYS A 254 -26.60 1.13 -21.85
C LYS A 254 -28.00 1.56 -21.40
N HIS A 255 -28.93 0.61 -21.30
CA HIS A 255 -30.32 0.85 -20.90
C HIS A 255 -30.62 0.32 -19.50
N GLN A 256 -29.63 -0.21 -18.79
CA GLN A 256 -29.86 -0.96 -17.57
C GLN A 256 -29.34 -0.24 -16.33
N ILE A 257 -28.16 0.34 -16.44
CA ILE A 257 -27.49 1.02 -15.34
C ILE A 257 -28.14 2.38 -15.08
N SER A 258 -28.55 2.57 -13.83
CA SER A 258 -29.14 3.83 -13.33
C SER A 258 -28.25 4.56 -12.34
N ASP A 259 -27.31 3.85 -11.72
CA ASP A 259 -26.30 4.39 -10.80
C ASP A 259 -24.92 3.88 -11.24
N LEU A 260 -24.01 4.79 -11.56
CA LEU A 260 -22.66 4.47 -12.00
C LEU A 260 -21.65 5.25 -11.17
N VAL A 261 -20.72 4.52 -10.55
CA VAL A 261 -19.54 5.08 -9.89
C VAL A 261 -18.31 4.61 -10.66
N VAL A 262 -17.44 5.52 -11.06
CA VAL A 262 -16.20 5.19 -11.79
C VAL A 262 -15.05 5.97 -11.18
N THR A 263 -14.01 5.24 -10.77
CA THR A 263 -12.70 5.80 -10.45
C THR A 263 -11.71 5.41 -11.55
N ILE A 264 -11.11 6.42 -12.18
CA ILE A 264 -10.08 6.25 -13.21
C ILE A 264 -8.74 6.67 -12.60
N SER A 265 -7.75 5.78 -12.63
CA SER A 265 -6.40 6.02 -12.10
C SER A 265 -5.36 5.45 -13.06
N ASP A 266 -4.37 6.24 -13.45
CA ASP A 266 -3.25 5.76 -14.26
C ASP A 266 -1.99 6.59 -13.94
N PRO A 267 -0.86 5.96 -13.59
CA PRO A 267 0.40 6.65 -13.27
C PRO A 267 1.10 7.28 -14.50
N ILE A 268 0.55 7.12 -15.71
CA ILE A 268 1.21 7.55 -16.96
C ILE A 268 1.00 9.05 -17.27
N GLN A 269 2.03 9.66 -17.88
CA GLN A 269 2.11 11.09 -18.25
C GLN A 269 0.85 11.66 -18.93
N ALA A 270 0.29 12.69 -18.30
CA ALA A 270 -1.07 13.18 -18.56
C ALA A 270 -1.26 13.99 -19.87
N LYS A 271 -0.20 14.38 -20.57
CA LYS A 271 -0.30 15.23 -21.78
C LYS A 271 -0.94 14.54 -22.99
N SER A 272 -0.91 13.21 -23.06
CA SER A 272 -1.58 12.43 -24.12
C SER A 272 -3.00 11.99 -23.75
N MET A 273 -3.45 12.28 -22.52
CA MET A 273 -4.70 11.77 -21.96
C MET A 273 -5.90 12.71 -22.07
N GLU A 274 -5.68 14.00 -22.39
CA GLU A 274 -6.75 15.01 -22.55
C GLU A 274 -7.84 14.58 -23.53
N ASN A 275 -7.46 14.20 -24.76
CA ASN A 275 -8.44 13.74 -25.75
C ASN A 275 -9.18 12.47 -25.32
N LEU A 276 -8.51 11.61 -24.56
CA LEU A 276 -9.09 10.36 -24.09
C LEU A 276 -10.15 10.61 -23.01
N LEU A 277 -9.91 11.53 -22.08
CA LEU A 277 -10.90 11.93 -21.08
C LEU A 277 -12.13 12.59 -21.71
N ILE A 278 -11.91 13.48 -22.68
CA ILE A 278 -13.02 14.12 -23.40
C ILE A 278 -13.89 13.05 -24.06
N ASP A 279 -13.26 12.07 -24.70
CA ASP A 279 -13.95 10.94 -25.32
C ASP A 279 -14.71 10.08 -24.29
N ILE A 280 -14.09 9.74 -23.15
CA ILE A 280 -14.72 8.97 -22.06
C ILE A 280 -15.95 9.72 -21.50
N TYR A 281 -15.80 11.00 -21.15
CA TYR A 281 -16.91 11.81 -20.63
C TYR A 281 -18.04 11.90 -21.64
N SER A 282 -17.74 12.22 -22.90
CA SER A 282 -18.72 12.28 -23.98
C SER A 282 -19.52 10.98 -24.09
N LYS A 283 -18.82 9.85 -24.07
CA LYS A 283 -19.43 8.51 -24.20
C LYS A 283 -20.27 8.12 -23.00
N ILE A 284 -19.82 8.39 -21.77
CA ILE A 284 -20.62 8.13 -20.55
C ILE A 284 -21.93 8.92 -20.62
N PHE A 285 -21.85 10.21 -20.93
CA PHE A 285 -23.03 11.08 -21.00
C PHE A 285 -23.97 10.70 -22.14
N ALA A 286 -23.45 10.29 -23.30
CA ALA A 286 -24.24 9.99 -24.49
C ALA A 286 -24.83 8.58 -24.55
N LEU A 287 -24.10 7.57 -24.08
CA LEU A 287 -24.45 6.17 -24.32
C LEU A 287 -25.31 5.58 -23.20
N LEU A 288 -25.19 6.06 -21.96
CA LEU A 288 -25.92 5.52 -20.82
C LEU A 288 -27.26 6.24 -20.61
N THR A 289 -28.26 5.79 -21.36
CA THR A 289 -29.58 6.45 -21.50
C THR A 289 -30.44 6.50 -20.24
N ASN A 290 -30.26 5.57 -19.29
CA ASN A 290 -31.06 5.47 -18.06
C ASN A 290 -30.30 5.95 -16.80
N LEU A 291 -29.14 6.55 -17.00
CA LEU A 291 -28.25 6.98 -15.92
C LEU A 291 -28.82 8.16 -15.14
N LYS A 292 -29.15 7.93 -13.86
CA LYS A 292 -29.69 8.94 -12.93
C LYS A 292 -28.66 9.46 -11.95
N TYR A 293 -27.77 8.59 -11.50
CA TYR A 293 -26.70 8.88 -10.55
C TYR A 293 -25.35 8.59 -11.19
N LEU A 294 -24.48 9.58 -11.22
CA LEU A 294 -23.11 9.44 -11.72
C LEU A 294 -22.14 9.99 -10.68
N ASP A 295 -21.17 9.18 -10.27
CA ASP A 295 -19.98 9.59 -9.52
C ASP A 295 -18.74 9.25 -10.35
N LEU A 296 -17.97 10.27 -10.72
CA LEU A 296 -16.83 10.15 -11.61
C LEU A 296 -15.61 10.81 -10.98
N ASP A 297 -14.70 9.98 -10.52
CA ASP A 297 -13.44 10.41 -9.92
C ASP A 297 -12.29 10.05 -10.85
N VAL A 298 -11.52 11.04 -11.26
CA VAL A 298 -10.37 10.85 -12.14
C VAL A 298 -9.15 11.32 -11.36
N ASP A 299 -8.29 10.37 -11.02
CA ASP A 299 -7.04 10.64 -10.34
C ASP A 299 -5.90 10.76 -11.35
N VAL A 300 -5.34 11.96 -11.44
CA VAL A 300 -4.25 12.30 -12.36
C VAL A 300 -3.15 12.92 -11.53
N ASP A 301 -2.02 12.23 -11.42
CA ASP A 301 -0.87 12.66 -10.61
C ASP A 301 -0.27 14.00 -11.09
N ASP A 302 -0.44 14.35 -12.37
CA ASP A 302 0.09 15.59 -12.95
C ASP A 302 -1.01 16.65 -13.16
N ILE A 303 -1.11 17.51 -12.16
CA ILE A 303 -2.05 18.64 -12.04
C ILE A 303 -1.84 19.70 -13.14
N TYR A 304 -0.69 19.70 -13.84
CA TYR A 304 -0.37 20.69 -14.89
C TYR A 304 -0.71 20.24 -16.31
N ALA A 305 -1.34 19.08 -16.46
CA ALA A 305 -1.47 18.44 -17.76
C ALA A 305 -2.54 19.06 -18.67
N PHE A 306 -3.63 19.60 -18.11
CA PHE A 306 -4.76 20.08 -18.89
C PHE A 306 -4.65 21.58 -19.14
N ARG A 307 -4.41 21.95 -20.41
CA ARG A 307 -4.26 23.35 -20.82
C ARG A 307 -5.56 23.98 -21.31
N ARG A 308 -6.65 23.21 -21.40
CA ARG A 308 -7.95 23.63 -21.93
C ARG A 308 -9.09 22.97 -21.15
N SER A 309 -10.25 23.63 -21.13
CA SER A 309 -11.53 23.07 -20.68
C SER A 309 -11.89 21.85 -21.53
N LEU A 310 -12.09 20.71 -20.86
CA LEU A 310 -12.37 19.41 -21.49
C LEU A 310 -13.72 19.42 -22.22
N LEU A 311 -14.69 20.16 -21.68
CA LEU A 311 -16.04 20.27 -22.24
C LEU A 311 -16.17 21.40 -23.27
N ARG A 312 -15.10 22.13 -23.56
CA ARG A 312 -15.14 23.23 -24.54
C ARG A 312 -15.50 22.75 -25.93
N ASP A 313 -14.87 21.65 -26.34
CA ASP A 313 -14.98 21.11 -27.70
C ASP A 313 -16.14 20.10 -27.83
N LEU A 314 -16.86 19.83 -26.73
CA LEU A 314 -18.06 19.00 -26.73
C LEU A 314 -19.26 19.84 -27.23
N PRO A 315 -19.88 19.45 -28.37
CA PRO A 315 -21.08 20.12 -28.87
C PRO A 315 -22.14 20.29 -27.78
N SER A 316 -22.86 21.40 -27.77
CA SER A 316 -24.04 21.56 -26.89
C SER A 316 -25.14 20.53 -27.20
N THR A 317 -25.08 19.92 -28.40
CA THR A 317 -25.98 18.86 -28.87
C THR A 317 -25.50 17.45 -28.56
N THR A 318 -24.27 17.24 -28.07
CA THR A 318 -23.83 15.90 -27.65
C THR A 318 -24.69 15.53 -26.46
N CYS A 319 -25.47 14.46 -26.64
CA CYS A 319 -26.51 13.98 -25.74
C CYS A 319 -25.98 13.86 -24.31
N PHE A 320 -26.18 14.87 -23.47
CA PHE A 320 -26.14 14.64 -22.04
C PHE A 320 -27.40 13.84 -21.71
N SER A 321 -27.24 12.66 -21.13
CA SER A 321 -28.37 11.88 -20.62
C SER A 321 -29.26 12.82 -19.82
N SER A 322 -30.44 13.10 -20.37
CA SER A 322 -31.40 14.03 -19.81
C SER A 322 -32.01 13.50 -18.51
N THR A 323 -31.55 12.36 -18.01
CA THR A 323 -32.07 11.68 -16.82
C THR A 323 -31.19 11.82 -15.59
N ILE A 324 -29.98 12.38 -15.71
CA ILE A 324 -29.08 12.58 -14.56
C ILE A 324 -29.69 13.59 -13.60
N VAL A 325 -29.96 13.12 -12.37
CA VAL A 325 -30.48 13.92 -11.26
C VAL A 325 -29.41 14.18 -10.20
N HIS A 326 -28.37 13.35 -10.15
CA HIS A 326 -27.26 13.46 -9.22
C HIS A 326 -25.94 13.26 -9.95
N LEU A 327 -25.07 14.28 -9.91
CA LEU A 327 -23.74 14.24 -10.49
C LEU A 327 -22.71 14.57 -9.42
N ARG A 328 -21.75 13.67 -9.22
CA ARG A 328 -20.51 13.92 -8.52
C ARG A 328 -19.35 13.77 -9.50
N ILE A 329 -18.49 14.77 -9.60
CA ILE A 329 -17.42 14.76 -10.58
C ILE A 329 -16.19 15.53 -10.11
N LYS A 330 -14.99 15.02 -10.42
CA LYS A 330 -13.72 15.75 -10.29
C LYS A 330 -13.34 16.33 -11.65
N MET A 331 -13.07 17.64 -11.71
CA MET A 331 -12.69 18.35 -12.93
C MET A 331 -11.46 19.22 -12.66
N HIS A 332 -10.72 19.56 -13.72
CA HIS A 332 -9.52 20.38 -13.59
C HIS A 332 -9.82 21.89 -13.64
N ASP A 333 -10.82 22.30 -14.44
CA ASP A 333 -11.10 23.72 -14.73
C ASP A 333 -12.54 24.14 -14.38
N PHE A 334 -12.71 25.40 -13.98
CA PHE A 334 -14.01 25.98 -13.62
C PHE A 334 -14.92 26.17 -14.82
N ASP A 335 -14.37 26.39 -16.01
CA ASP A 335 -15.19 26.50 -17.23
C ASP A 335 -15.97 25.21 -17.51
N ASP A 336 -15.40 24.05 -17.19
CA ASP A 336 -16.11 22.76 -17.31
C ASP A 336 -17.28 22.68 -16.33
N CYS A 337 -17.12 23.17 -15.09
CA CYS A 337 -18.22 23.31 -14.14
C CYS A 337 -19.35 24.16 -14.72
N LEU A 338 -19.03 25.32 -15.30
CA LEU A 338 -20.03 26.23 -15.86
C LEU A 338 -20.76 25.62 -17.06
N ARG A 339 -20.04 24.85 -17.90
CA ARG A 339 -20.63 24.15 -19.06
C ARG A 339 -21.57 23.02 -18.65
N LEU A 340 -21.33 22.33 -17.54
CA LEU A 340 -22.29 21.35 -17.01
C LEU A 340 -23.58 22.01 -16.51
N LEU A 341 -23.49 23.28 -16.11
CA LEU A 341 -24.62 24.07 -15.62
C LEU A 341 -25.34 24.88 -16.71
N ASP A 342 -24.85 24.88 -17.96
CA ASP A 342 -25.39 25.73 -19.05
C ASP A 342 -26.79 25.33 -19.57
N GLY A 343 -27.44 24.38 -18.90
CA GLY A 343 -28.76 23.85 -19.24
C GLY A 343 -28.74 22.44 -19.84
N ARG A 344 -27.56 21.91 -20.19
CA ARG A 344 -27.40 20.54 -20.70
C ARG A 344 -27.89 19.46 -19.72
N LEU A 345 -27.75 19.69 -18.40
CA LEU A 345 -28.22 18.79 -17.34
C LEU A 345 -29.51 19.31 -16.69
N SER A 346 -30.58 19.45 -17.48
CA SER A 346 -31.83 20.09 -17.06
C SER A 346 -32.64 19.37 -15.96
N GLN A 347 -32.28 18.14 -15.57
CA GLN A 347 -32.90 17.39 -14.46
C GLN A 347 -32.03 17.34 -13.21
N LEU A 348 -30.87 18.01 -13.21
CA LEU A 348 -29.91 17.93 -12.12
C LEU A 348 -30.47 18.57 -10.85
N HIS A 349 -30.58 17.77 -9.79
CA HIS A 349 -31.01 18.18 -8.46
C HIS A 349 -29.83 18.31 -7.50
N THR A 350 -28.84 17.43 -7.62
CA THR A 350 -27.63 17.44 -6.81
C THR A 350 -26.39 17.49 -7.69
N PHE A 351 -25.54 18.49 -7.46
CA PHE A 351 -24.27 18.64 -8.15
C PHE A 351 -23.13 18.81 -7.15
N ILE A 352 -22.23 17.83 -7.12
CA ILE A 352 -21.05 17.81 -6.27
C ILE A 352 -19.83 17.86 -7.18
N ILE A 353 -19.09 18.96 -7.14
CA ILE A 353 -17.92 19.15 -7.98
C ILE A 353 -16.68 19.37 -7.12
N THR A 354 -15.62 18.63 -7.46
CA THR A 354 -14.27 18.88 -6.97
C THR A 354 -13.46 19.45 -8.11
N LEU A 355 -12.84 20.60 -7.89
CA LEU A 355 -11.98 21.28 -8.84
C LEU A 355 -10.55 21.26 -8.35
N ASP A 356 -9.60 21.07 -9.26
CA ASP A 356 -8.20 21.36 -8.93
C ASP A 356 -8.05 22.86 -8.75
N TYR A 357 -8.40 23.67 -9.75
CA TYR A 357 -8.31 25.12 -9.70
C TYR A 357 -9.56 25.79 -10.29
N ILE A 358 -9.85 27.01 -9.82
CA ILE A 358 -10.84 27.88 -10.49
C ILE A 358 -10.23 28.62 -11.67
N TYR A 359 -8.94 28.95 -11.56
CA TYR A 359 -8.18 29.56 -12.65
C TYR A 359 -6.67 29.45 -12.38
N ASN A 360 -5.89 28.89 -13.30
CA ASN A 360 -4.43 28.81 -13.17
C ASN A 360 -3.75 30.04 -13.81
N THR A 361 -3.54 31.08 -12.99
CA THR A 361 -2.84 32.31 -13.42
C THR A 361 -1.33 32.13 -13.55
N TRP A 362 -0.73 31.10 -12.95
CA TRP A 362 0.73 30.95 -12.89
C TRP A 362 1.36 30.62 -14.24
N ASN A 363 0.60 30.08 -15.20
CA ASN A 363 1.15 29.59 -16.47
C ASN A 363 0.49 30.17 -17.73
N THR A 364 -0.44 31.13 -17.58
CA THR A 364 -1.14 31.75 -18.71
C THR A 364 -0.81 33.23 -18.83
N ASN A 365 -0.45 33.68 -20.04
CA ASN A 365 -0.23 35.10 -20.33
C ASN A 365 -1.42 35.94 -19.80
N ALA A 366 -1.16 37.02 -19.06
CA ALA A 366 -2.18 37.85 -18.40
C ALA A 366 -3.35 38.25 -19.32
N ARG A 367 -3.08 38.50 -20.61
CA ARG A 367 -4.12 38.81 -21.62
C ARG A 367 -5.05 37.63 -21.92
N ARG A 368 -4.52 36.41 -21.93
CA ARG A 368 -5.30 35.18 -22.11
C ARG A 368 -6.15 34.91 -20.86
N ALA A 369 -5.61 35.21 -19.68
CA ALA A 369 -6.33 35.13 -18.41
C ALA A 369 -7.57 36.03 -18.36
N LEU A 370 -7.42 37.29 -18.76
CA LEU A 370 -8.53 38.23 -18.84
C LEU A 370 -9.63 37.80 -19.82
N ASN A 371 -9.25 37.28 -20.99
CA ASN A 371 -10.21 36.81 -21.98
C ASN A 371 -11.02 35.60 -21.48
N ILE A 372 -10.36 34.62 -20.85
CA ILE A 372 -11.07 33.44 -20.34
C ILE A 372 -12.02 33.85 -19.21
N LYS A 373 -11.57 34.67 -18.26
CA LYS A 373 -12.43 35.22 -17.20
C LYS A 373 -13.67 35.94 -17.75
N HIS A 374 -13.52 36.70 -18.84
CA HIS A 374 -14.64 37.37 -19.50
C HIS A 374 -15.63 36.36 -20.12
N ASP A 375 -15.12 35.28 -20.71
CA ASP A 375 -15.97 34.21 -21.25
C ASP A 375 -16.72 33.46 -20.14
N SER A 376 -16.06 33.11 -19.02
CA SER A 376 -16.70 32.49 -17.86
C SER A 376 -17.81 33.37 -17.29
N LEU A 377 -17.55 34.69 -17.14
CA LEU A 377 -18.56 35.65 -16.70
C LEU A 377 -19.75 35.75 -17.66
N LYS A 378 -19.50 35.70 -18.96
CA LYS A 378 -20.56 35.67 -19.98
C LYS A 378 -21.42 34.41 -19.83
N ILE A 379 -20.80 33.25 -19.58
CA ILE A 379 -21.54 32.01 -19.30
C ILE A 379 -22.38 32.17 -18.04
N ILE A 380 -21.80 32.61 -16.92
CA ILE A 380 -22.51 32.82 -15.64
C ILE A 380 -23.72 33.76 -15.82
N ASN A 381 -23.55 34.82 -16.59
CA ASN A 381 -24.64 35.77 -16.85
C ASN A 381 -25.74 35.22 -17.74
N ASN A 382 -25.43 34.23 -18.56
CA ASN A 382 -26.36 33.55 -19.44
C ASN A 382 -26.93 32.25 -18.83
N LEU A 383 -26.48 31.84 -17.65
CA LEU A 383 -27.07 30.71 -16.93
C LEU A 383 -28.53 31.07 -16.63
N ASN A 384 -29.45 30.40 -17.34
CA ASN A 384 -30.84 30.38 -16.96
C ASN A 384 -30.92 29.84 -15.53
N THR A 385 -31.86 30.37 -14.75
CA THR A 385 -32.09 30.00 -13.36
C THR A 385 -32.10 28.48 -13.21
N LEU A 386 -31.17 27.98 -12.39
CA LEU A 386 -30.94 26.56 -12.11
C LEU A 386 -32.05 26.01 -11.19
N PHE A 387 -33.31 26.13 -11.63
CA PHE A 387 -34.49 26.00 -10.77
C PHE A 387 -34.63 24.65 -10.08
N LYS A 388 -34.08 23.57 -10.66
CA LYS A 388 -34.17 22.22 -10.09
C LYS A 388 -33.01 21.87 -9.16
N LEU A 389 -31.90 22.61 -9.22
CA LEU A 389 -30.73 22.33 -8.41
C LEU A 389 -31.03 22.76 -6.97
N THR A 390 -31.16 21.77 -6.07
CA THR A 390 -31.43 21.98 -4.64
C THR A 390 -30.19 21.74 -3.79
N CYS A 391 -29.22 20.97 -4.29
CA CYS A 391 -27.97 20.67 -3.59
C CYS A 391 -26.77 20.98 -4.48
N PHE A 392 -25.86 21.82 -3.99
CA PHE A 392 -24.60 22.15 -4.66
C PHE A 392 -23.43 22.03 -3.70
N SER A 393 -22.36 21.37 -4.13
CA SER A 393 -21.11 21.27 -3.40
C SER A 393 -19.96 21.66 -4.31
N LEU A 394 -19.17 22.66 -3.89
CA LEU A 394 -17.95 23.09 -4.57
C LEU A 394 -16.77 22.88 -3.63
N CYS A 395 -15.85 22.00 -4.03
CA CYS A 395 -14.58 21.77 -3.36
C CYS A 395 -13.46 22.17 -4.31
N VAL A 396 -12.56 23.06 -3.90
CA VAL A 396 -11.42 23.49 -4.72
C VAL A 396 -10.13 23.12 -4.00
N TYR A 397 -9.32 22.28 -4.62
CA TYR A 397 -8.09 21.76 -4.02
C TYR A 397 -7.00 22.82 -3.90
N PHE A 398 -6.83 23.64 -4.96
CA PHE A 398 -5.89 24.75 -4.97
C PHE A 398 -6.53 26.09 -4.62
N SER A 399 -5.69 27.02 -4.21
CA SER A 399 -6.10 28.38 -3.93
C SER A 399 -6.55 29.14 -5.19
N THR A 400 -7.53 30.03 -5.05
CA THR A 400 -8.02 30.89 -6.12
C THR A 400 -7.94 32.39 -5.78
N HIS A 401 -7.81 33.24 -6.79
CA HIS A 401 -8.00 34.70 -6.70
C HIS A 401 -9.38 35.15 -7.20
N GLU A 402 -10.19 34.20 -7.70
CA GLU A 402 -11.39 34.48 -8.48
C GLU A 402 -12.69 34.20 -7.71
N PHE A 403 -12.62 34.23 -6.37
CA PHE A 403 -13.78 33.97 -5.53
C PHE A 403 -14.88 35.03 -5.73
N GLU A 404 -14.53 36.31 -5.67
CA GLU A 404 -15.48 37.43 -5.83
C GLU A 404 -15.99 37.61 -7.25
N SER A 405 -15.15 37.30 -8.23
CA SER A 405 -15.41 37.51 -9.65
C SER A 405 -16.15 36.36 -10.32
N LEU A 406 -15.95 35.11 -9.87
CA LEU A 406 -16.53 33.93 -10.51
C LEU A 406 -17.43 33.12 -9.56
N VAL A 407 -16.94 32.80 -8.35
CA VAL A 407 -17.69 31.94 -7.41
C VAL A 407 -18.92 32.66 -6.86
N VAL A 408 -18.76 33.88 -6.35
CA VAL A 408 -19.88 34.65 -5.77
C VAL A 408 -20.98 34.90 -6.82
N PRO A 409 -20.67 35.36 -8.06
CA PRO A 409 -21.69 35.51 -9.10
C PRO A 409 -22.39 34.19 -9.47
N LEU A 410 -21.66 33.07 -9.54
CA LEU A 410 -22.25 31.76 -9.79
C LEU A 410 -23.24 31.38 -8.68
N LEU A 411 -22.82 31.45 -7.42
CA LEU A 411 -23.66 31.10 -6.27
C LEU A 411 -24.93 31.96 -6.21
N ARG A 412 -24.85 33.25 -6.57
CA ARG A 412 -26.03 34.14 -6.64
C ARG A 412 -27.07 33.70 -7.69
N ARG A 413 -26.67 32.95 -8.72
CA ARG A 413 -27.61 32.38 -9.71
C ARG A 413 -28.34 31.14 -9.19
N MET A 414 -27.91 30.59 -8.05
CA MET A 414 -28.44 29.37 -7.44
C MET A 414 -29.35 29.69 -6.25
N SER A 415 -30.33 30.57 -6.44
CA SER A 415 -31.20 31.07 -5.35
C SER A 415 -32.11 30.02 -4.70
N ASN A 416 -32.31 28.87 -5.36
CA ASN A 416 -33.19 27.80 -4.89
C ASN A 416 -32.46 26.66 -4.17
N LEU A 417 -31.17 26.82 -3.88
CA LEU A 417 -30.43 25.82 -3.13
C LEU A 417 -31.00 25.68 -1.72
N GLU A 418 -31.26 24.43 -1.35
CA GLU A 418 -31.59 24.02 0.01
C GLU A 418 -30.32 23.63 0.79
N LYS A 419 -29.31 23.12 0.06
CA LYS A 419 -28.03 22.67 0.62
C LYS A 419 -26.86 23.22 -0.19
N LEU A 420 -25.91 23.83 0.50
CA LEU A 420 -24.66 24.33 -0.05
C LEU A 420 -23.48 23.77 0.76
N THR A 421 -22.52 23.17 0.07
CA THR A 421 -21.21 22.85 0.64
C THR A 421 -20.12 23.64 -0.09
N LEU A 422 -19.26 24.34 0.64
CA LEU A 422 -18.19 25.15 0.05
C LEU A 422 -16.87 24.90 0.77
N SER A 423 -15.93 24.21 0.11
CA SER A 423 -14.55 24.04 0.57
C SER A 423 -13.61 24.75 -0.40
N ILE A 424 -12.96 25.84 0.02
CA ILE A 424 -12.17 26.68 -0.87
C ILE A 424 -11.07 27.45 -0.15
N SER A 425 -9.90 27.53 -0.79
CA SER A 425 -8.83 28.44 -0.40
C SER A 425 -8.80 29.68 -1.32
N VAL A 426 -8.85 30.88 -0.74
CA VAL A 426 -8.89 32.15 -1.47
C VAL A 426 -7.64 32.97 -1.11
N ARG A 427 -6.90 33.42 -2.12
CA ARG A 427 -5.65 34.17 -1.96
C ARG A 427 -5.77 35.62 -2.39
N GLU A 428 -4.86 36.43 -1.86
CA GLU A 428 -4.64 37.84 -2.19
C GLU A 428 -5.86 38.75 -1.99
N ARG A 429 -6.67 38.44 -0.97
CA ARG A 429 -7.77 39.33 -0.59
C ARG A 429 -7.27 40.54 0.19
N ASN A 430 -8.09 41.59 0.22
CA ASN A 430 -7.88 42.74 1.09
C ASN A 430 -8.44 42.54 2.52
N SER A 431 -9.28 41.53 2.74
CA SER A 431 -9.87 41.21 4.04
C SER A 431 -10.22 39.74 4.13
N PHE A 432 -10.29 39.20 5.35
CA PHE A 432 -10.79 37.85 5.60
C PHE A 432 -12.26 37.70 5.17
N ILE A 433 -12.64 36.48 4.81
CA ILE A 433 -14.04 36.10 4.59
C ILE A 433 -14.64 35.76 5.95
N ASP A 434 -15.38 36.70 6.52
CA ASP A 434 -16.08 36.53 7.79
C ASP A 434 -17.60 36.24 7.57
N GLY A 435 -18.33 36.02 8.66
CA GLY A 435 -19.77 35.73 8.61
C GLY A 435 -20.59 36.88 8.04
N THR A 436 -20.16 38.13 8.26
CA THR A 436 -20.81 39.33 7.70
C THR A 436 -20.67 39.38 6.19
N TYR A 437 -19.46 39.10 5.68
CA TYR A 437 -19.16 39.06 4.26
C TYR A 437 -19.99 37.97 3.56
N LEU A 438 -19.94 36.72 4.05
CA LEU A 438 -20.70 35.64 3.43
C LEU A 438 -22.19 35.91 3.43
N HIS A 439 -22.73 36.44 4.53
CA HIS A 439 -24.13 36.80 4.61
C HIS A 439 -24.51 37.86 3.57
N LYS A 440 -23.75 38.95 3.50
CA LYS A 440 -24.02 40.06 2.58
C LYS A 440 -23.90 39.65 1.11
N TYR A 441 -22.85 38.90 0.75
CA TYR A 441 -22.52 38.67 -0.65
C TYR A 441 -23.07 37.37 -1.22
N VAL A 442 -23.31 36.35 -0.39
CA VAL A 442 -23.74 35.02 -0.82
C VAL A 442 -25.11 34.66 -0.22
N LEU A 443 -25.19 34.54 1.10
CA LEU A 443 -26.31 33.85 1.76
C LEU A 443 -27.62 34.65 1.72
N SER A 444 -27.56 35.99 1.73
CA SER A 444 -28.76 36.84 1.62
C SER A 444 -29.53 36.66 0.31
N GLN A 445 -28.91 36.06 -0.70
CA GLN A 445 -29.53 35.76 -2.00
C GLN A 445 -30.04 34.32 -2.11
N MET A 446 -29.97 33.53 -1.03
CA MET A 446 -30.36 32.12 -0.98
C MET A 446 -31.45 31.90 0.08
N PRO A 447 -32.68 32.39 -0.13
CA PRO A 447 -33.75 32.34 0.87
C PRO A 447 -34.19 30.91 1.23
N HIS A 448 -33.92 29.93 0.36
CA HIS A 448 -34.28 28.53 0.57
C HIS A 448 -33.18 27.69 1.23
N LEU A 449 -32.03 28.29 1.54
CA LEU A 449 -30.88 27.56 2.06
C LEU A 449 -31.11 27.13 3.52
N HIS A 450 -31.24 25.82 3.73
CA HIS A 450 -31.43 25.21 5.04
C HIS A 450 -30.13 24.68 5.64
N THR A 451 -29.21 24.21 4.79
CA THR A 451 -27.94 23.64 5.23
C THR A 451 -26.79 24.32 4.50
N PHE A 452 -25.89 24.93 5.27
CA PHE A 452 -24.65 25.49 4.75
C PHE A 452 -23.47 24.91 5.51
N THR A 453 -22.70 24.07 4.81
CA THR A 453 -21.46 23.48 5.33
C THR A 453 -20.30 24.15 4.60
N PHE A 454 -19.26 24.54 5.32
CA PHE A 454 -18.13 25.21 4.67
C PHE A 454 -16.81 24.99 5.39
N ASP A 455 -15.75 25.18 4.61
CA ASP A 455 -14.34 25.06 4.92
C ASP A 455 -13.61 26.11 4.07
N ILE A 456 -13.40 27.29 4.64
CA ILE A 456 -12.93 28.46 3.89
C ILE A 456 -11.61 28.93 4.48
N VAL A 457 -10.60 28.94 3.63
CA VAL A 457 -9.29 29.48 3.94
C VAL A 457 -9.13 30.79 3.19
N THR A 458 -8.93 31.89 3.90
CA THR A 458 -8.62 33.20 3.31
C THR A 458 -7.19 33.56 3.59
N VAL A 459 -6.46 33.97 2.57
CA VAL A 459 -5.11 34.53 2.65
C VAL A 459 -5.17 35.96 2.14
N ILE A 460 -4.77 36.93 2.96
CA ILE A 460 -4.79 38.35 2.60
C ILE A 460 -3.37 38.83 2.25
N VAL A 461 -3.27 39.73 1.25
CA VAL A 461 -2.01 40.45 1.02
C VAL A 461 -1.86 41.47 2.14
N ARG A 462 -0.67 41.55 2.74
CA ARG A 462 -0.36 42.50 3.82
C ARG A 462 -0.78 43.91 3.41
N ASN A 463 -1.91 44.34 3.94
CA ASN A 463 -2.31 45.72 3.94
C ASN A 463 -1.90 46.31 5.29
N ASN A 464 -1.56 47.59 5.34
CA ASN A 464 -1.40 48.35 6.59
C ASN A 464 -2.75 48.50 7.32
N GLN A 465 -3.48 47.40 7.53
CA GLN A 465 -4.69 47.39 8.31
C GLN A 465 -4.31 47.65 9.76
N GLN A 466 -4.80 48.77 10.29
CA GLN A 466 -4.64 49.12 11.71
C GLN A 466 -5.33 48.11 12.64
N TYR A 467 -6.29 47.33 12.12
CA TYR A 467 -7.03 46.34 12.88
C TYR A 467 -6.74 44.92 12.37
N LYS A 468 -6.25 44.06 13.28
CA LYS A 468 -6.00 42.63 13.05
C LYS A 468 -7.05 41.82 13.83
N PRO A 469 -8.14 41.32 13.18
CA PRO A 469 -9.16 40.54 13.87
C PRO A 469 -8.61 39.25 14.49
N SER A 470 -8.95 38.98 15.75
CA SER A 470 -8.65 37.68 16.38
C SER A 470 -9.53 36.56 15.82
N SER A 471 -9.19 35.29 16.10
CA SER A 471 -10.08 34.16 15.81
C SER A 471 -11.47 34.37 16.43
N ASP A 472 -11.53 34.84 17.67
CA ASP A 472 -12.79 35.12 18.36
C ASP A 472 -13.62 36.19 17.64
N ASP A 473 -12.98 37.22 17.09
CA ASP A 473 -13.68 38.25 16.32
C ASP A 473 -14.29 37.67 15.05
N ILE A 474 -13.54 36.85 14.31
CA ILE A 474 -14.04 36.17 13.11
C ILE A 474 -15.19 35.22 13.49
N GLN A 475 -14.98 34.35 14.49
CA GLN A 475 -15.97 33.39 14.95
C GLN A 475 -17.28 34.08 15.38
N ARG A 476 -17.18 35.20 16.10
CA ARG A 476 -18.33 36.00 16.54
C ARG A 476 -19.21 36.43 15.37
N THR A 477 -18.63 36.87 14.26
CA THR A 477 -19.42 37.28 13.07
C THR A 477 -20.26 36.14 12.48
N PHE A 478 -19.84 34.88 12.63
CA PHE A 478 -20.60 33.71 12.17
C PHE A 478 -21.67 33.31 13.18
N ILE A 479 -21.34 33.33 14.48
CA ILE A 479 -22.29 33.04 15.56
C ILE A 479 -23.45 34.04 15.54
N GLU A 480 -23.18 35.33 15.31
CA GLU A 480 -24.20 36.37 15.16
C GLU A 480 -25.15 36.12 13.98
N LYS A 481 -24.74 35.30 13.00
CA LYS A 481 -25.58 34.87 11.87
C LYS A 481 -26.21 33.49 12.09
N GLY A 482 -26.05 32.91 13.28
CA GLY A 482 -26.63 31.63 13.67
C GLY A 482 -25.83 30.40 13.24
N TYR A 483 -24.55 30.56 12.85
CA TYR A 483 -23.71 29.44 12.44
C TYR A 483 -22.87 28.91 13.61
N HIS A 484 -22.81 27.59 13.73
CA HIS A 484 -21.86 26.92 14.60
C HIS A 484 -20.56 26.67 13.83
N VAL A 485 -19.48 27.34 14.24
CA VAL A 485 -18.20 27.32 13.52
C VAL A 485 -17.04 27.25 14.50
N ASP A 486 -15.88 26.87 13.98
CA ASP A 486 -14.59 27.10 14.63
C ASP A 486 -13.63 27.72 13.61
N CYS A 487 -12.60 28.43 14.09
CA CYS A 487 -11.65 29.09 13.21
C CYS A 487 -10.31 29.38 13.89
N TYR A 488 -9.31 29.61 13.05
CA TYR A 488 -8.05 30.18 13.49
C TYR A 488 -7.55 31.26 12.54
N VAL A 489 -6.91 32.26 13.13
CA VAL A 489 -6.21 33.33 12.42
C VAL A 489 -4.72 33.23 12.73
N ASP A 490 -3.91 33.30 11.69
CA ASP A 490 -2.46 33.16 11.73
C ASP A 490 -1.81 34.36 11.02
N TYR A 491 -1.07 35.16 11.78
CA TYR A 491 -0.44 36.41 11.35
C TYR A 491 1.07 36.23 11.21
N ASP A 492 1.58 36.09 9.98
CA ASP A 492 3.02 35.90 9.75
C ASP A 492 3.73 37.25 9.48
N ASP A 493 4.84 37.46 10.17
CA ASP A 493 5.72 38.63 10.01
C ASP A 493 6.51 38.62 8.70
N ILE A 494 6.61 37.48 8.00
CA ILE A 494 7.38 37.34 6.76
C ILE A 494 6.50 37.09 5.52
N THR A 495 5.37 36.37 5.66
CA THR A 495 4.57 35.92 4.50
C THR A 495 3.22 36.65 4.34
N LEU A 496 2.10 35.95 4.47
CA LEU A 496 0.73 36.41 4.22
C LEU A 496 -0.15 36.03 5.42
N ASP A 497 -1.01 36.96 5.87
CA ASP A 497 -1.94 36.66 6.96
C ASP A 497 -3.04 35.71 6.48
N ARG A 498 -3.42 34.76 7.35
CA ARG A 498 -4.35 33.68 7.01
C ARG A 498 -5.45 33.56 8.04
N CYS A 499 -6.64 33.23 7.56
CA CYS A 499 -7.78 32.83 8.38
C CYS A 499 -8.34 31.54 7.80
N HIS A 500 -8.58 30.53 8.63
CA HIS A 500 -9.27 29.31 8.26
C HIS A 500 -10.50 29.17 9.15
N VAL A 501 -11.69 29.18 8.53
CA VAL A 501 -12.98 29.04 9.22
C VAL A 501 -13.77 27.89 8.62
N TYR A 502 -14.39 27.09 9.48
CA TYR A 502 -15.16 25.91 9.07
C TYR A 502 -16.39 25.71 9.96
N SER A 503 -17.46 25.16 9.38
CA SER A 503 -18.71 24.82 10.08
C SER A 503 -18.54 23.63 11.02
N LEU A 504 -19.38 23.43 12.05
CA LEU A 504 -19.36 22.24 12.91
C LEU A 504 -20.68 21.45 12.84
N PRO A 505 -20.65 20.10 12.89
CA PRO A 505 -19.44 19.26 12.92
C PRO A 505 -18.75 19.24 11.55
N PHE A 506 -17.42 19.23 11.55
CA PHE A 506 -16.62 19.11 10.33
C PHE A 506 -15.64 17.96 10.44
N ASN A 507 -15.55 17.21 9.34
CA ASN A 507 -14.55 16.18 9.18
C ASN A 507 -13.34 16.82 8.47
N MET A 508 -12.39 17.30 9.27
CA MET A 508 -11.21 18.01 8.78
C MET A 508 -10.35 17.08 7.91
N LYS A 509 -10.37 17.31 6.59
CA LYS A 509 -9.60 16.50 5.63
C LYS A 509 -8.13 16.92 5.58
N HIS A 510 -7.85 18.20 5.80
CA HIS A 510 -6.51 18.77 5.72
C HIS A 510 -6.40 19.99 6.63
N ILE A 511 -5.20 20.22 7.15
CA ILE A 511 -4.84 21.44 7.87
C ILE A 511 -3.90 22.23 6.95
N HIS A 512 -4.28 23.45 6.60
CA HIS A 512 -3.38 24.32 5.85
C HIS A 512 -2.17 24.70 6.71
N TYR A 513 -1.01 24.88 6.07
CA TYR A 513 0.25 25.25 6.72
C TYR A 513 0.04 26.29 7.83
N ILE A 514 0.53 25.98 9.01
CA ILE A 514 0.42 26.82 10.19
C ILE A 514 1.81 27.43 10.44
N THR A 515 1.89 28.73 10.65
CA THR A 515 3.15 29.40 10.96
C THR A 515 3.43 29.38 12.47
N HIS A 516 4.59 29.90 12.86
CA HIS A 516 4.97 30.05 14.26
C HIS A 516 4.04 31.01 15.03
N SER A 517 3.23 31.81 14.33
CA SER A 517 2.32 32.80 14.92
C SER A 517 0.93 32.25 15.25
N PHE A 518 0.67 30.96 15.01
CA PHE A 518 -0.61 30.36 15.34
C PHE A 518 -0.84 30.32 16.86
N PRO A 519 -2.00 30.78 17.34
CA PRO A 519 -2.34 30.78 18.76
C PRO A 519 -2.72 29.36 19.21
N GLY A 520 -1.71 28.51 19.27
CA GLY A 520 -1.71 27.18 19.87
C GLY A 520 -0.48 27.13 20.75
N ASP A 521 -0.61 27.79 21.91
CA ASP A 521 0.31 27.90 23.03
C ASP A 521 1.72 27.33 22.76
N TYR A 522 2.69 28.23 22.59
CA TYR A 522 4.12 27.90 22.42
C TYR A 522 4.60 26.85 23.42
N THR A 523 3.95 26.68 24.56
CA THR A 523 4.15 25.60 25.53
C THR A 523 4.03 24.21 24.93
N ILE A 524 3.03 23.86 24.11
CA ILE A 524 2.92 22.47 23.60
C ILE A 524 4.03 22.18 22.58
N MET A 525 4.32 23.13 21.69
CA MET A 525 5.40 23.00 20.71
C MET A 525 6.78 23.07 21.40
N LEU A 526 6.96 23.91 22.41
CA LEU A 526 8.17 23.96 23.23
C LEU A 526 8.31 22.68 24.06
N TYR A 527 7.24 22.09 24.60
CA TYR A 527 7.31 20.81 25.29
C TYR A 527 7.63 19.67 24.32
N THR A 528 7.07 19.66 23.11
CA THR A 528 7.44 18.64 22.10
C THR A 528 8.84 18.87 21.56
N VAL A 529 9.27 20.11 21.35
CA VAL A 529 10.64 20.45 20.90
C VAL A 529 11.64 20.23 22.04
N VAL A 530 11.31 20.52 23.30
CA VAL A 530 12.16 20.23 24.46
C VAL A 530 12.17 18.73 24.75
N LEU A 531 11.06 18.02 24.59
CA LEU A 531 11.02 16.55 24.66
C LEU A 531 11.79 15.93 23.49
N LEU A 532 11.67 16.45 22.27
CA LEU A 532 12.48 16.03 21.12
C LEU A 532 13.94 16.38 21.33
N ILE A 533 14.29 17.54 21.89
CA ILE A 533 15.67 17.91 22.20
C ILE A 533 16.18 17.05 23.35
N LEU A 534 15.37 16.70 24.35
CA LEU A 534 15.72 15.78 25.44
C LEU A 534 15.85 14.34 24.95
N LEU A 535 15.07 13.93 23.94
CA LEU A 535 15.17 12.62 23.29
C LEU A 535 16.33 12.58 22.28
N LEU A 536 16.55 13.62 21.48
CA LEU A 536 17.67 13.78 20.55
C LEU A 536 19.00 14.02 21.26
N LYS A 537 18.97 14.64 22.45
CA LYS A 537 20.12 14.74 23.36
C LYS A 537 20.16 13.60 24.38
N SER A 538 19.19 12.68 24.36
CA SER A 538 19.36 11.43 25.09
C SER A 538 20.47 10.66 24.37
N PRO A 539 21.54 10.24 25.07
CA PRO A 539 22.61 9.45 24.47
C PRO A 539 22.15 8.11 23.87
N THR A 540 20.87 7.77 24.03
CA THR A 540 20.26 6.50 23.61
C THR A 540 19.71 6.50 22.18
N LEU A 541 19.60 7.65 21.49
CA LEU A 541 18.99 7.70 20.15
C LEU A 541 19.96 7.99 18.99
N ILE A 542 21.24 8.24 19.28
CA ILE A 542 22.32 8.14 18.29
C ILE A 542 23.31 7.11 18.83
N LEU A 543 22.99 5.83 18.65
CA LEU A 543 23.94 4.74 18.84
C LEU A 543 24.99 4.84 17.73
N SER A 544 25.91 5.81 17.82
CA SER A 544 27.15 5.73 17.07
C SER A 544 27.92 4.55 17.64
N LEU A 545 28.18 3.53 16.83
CA LEU A 545 28.97 2.39 17.24
C LEU A 545 30.42 2.84 17.51
N GLN A 546 31.03 2.33 18.56
CA GLN A 546 32.47 2.49 18.78
C GLN A 546 33.22 1.50 17.89
N CYS A 547 33.91 1.99 16.87
CA CYS A 547 34.65 1.19 15.89
C CYS A 547 36.16 1.43 16.04
N TYR A 548 36.95 0.37 15.88
CA TYR A 548 38.39 0.52 15.70
C TYR A 548 38.67 0.97 14.26
N VAL A 549 39.65 1.87 14.07
CA VAL A 549 40.10 2.33 12.76
C VAL A 549 41.63 2.45 12.75
N TYR A 550 42.25 1.98 11.67
CA TYR A 550 43.69 2.14 11.44
C TYR A 550 43.98 2.59 10.01
N GLU A 551 44.25 3.89 9.86
CA GLU A 551 44.64 4.50 8.59
C GLU A 551 45.96 3.89 8.09
N GLY A 552 45.86 3.01 7.09
CA GLY A 552 47.00 2.33 6.46
C GLY A 552 46.93 0.80 6.48
N GLY A 553 46.10 0.21 7.34
CA GLY A 553 45.97 -1.25 7.45
C GLY A 553 47.25 -1.96 7.94
N PHE A 554 47.13 -3.23 8.32
CA PHE A 554 48.26 -4.08 8.71
C PHE A 554 48.75 -4.87 7.51
N THR A 555 49.94 -4.57 6.99
CA THR A 555 50.60 -5.44 6.01
C THR A 555 51.54 -6.39 6.73
N LEU A 556 51.32 -7.69 6.57
CA LEU A 556 51.99 -8.77 7.30
C LEU A 556 52.67 -9.71 6.31
N ASN A 557 53.89 -10.12 6.62
CA ASN A 557 54.67 -11.03 5.78
C ASN A 557 54.36 -12.52 6.02
N TYR A 558 53.18 -12.81 6.57
CA TYR A 558 52.68 -14.15 6.85
C TYR A 558 51.17 -14.20 6.61
N THR A 559 50.64 -15.41 6.40
CA THR A 559 49.19 -15.66 6.36
C THR A 559 48.60 -15.59 7.77
N VAL A 560 47.68 -14.67 7.99
CA VAL A 560 47.01 -14.49 9.29
C VAL A 560 46.06 -15.65 9.54
N THR A 561 46.20 -16.25 10.71
CA THR A 561 45.29 -17.25 11.28
C THR A 561 44.75 -16.70 12.61
N SER A 562 43.80 -17.42 13.22
CA SER A 562 43.27 -17.00 14.52
C SER A 562 44.31 -16.90 15.64
N ASP A 563 45.45 -17.58 15.51
CA ASP A 563 46.54 -17.54 16.50
C ASP A 563 47.61 -16.50 16.16
N THR A 564 47.60 -15.95 14.94
CA THR A 564 48.61 -15.00 14.45
C THR A 564 48.05 -13.61 14.13
N VAL A 565 46.81 -13.30 14.51
CA VAL A 565 46.25 -11.94 14.41
C VAL A 565 47.16 -10.93 15.14
N PRO A 566 47.59 -9.83 14.49
CA PRO A 566 48.45 -8.82 15.13
C PRO A 566 47.68 -8.02 16.18
N SER A 567 48.41 -7.39 17.10
CA SER A 567 47.82 -6.48 18.11
C SER A 567 47.14 -5.28 17.46
N PHE A 568 45.89 -5.01 17.83
CA PHE A 568 45.16 -3.80 17.41
C PHE A 568 45.43 -2.59 18.29
N SER A 569 46.47 -2.62 19.13
CA SER A 569 46.86 -1.50 19.99
C SER A 569 47.21 -0.20 19.26
N LYS A 570 47.41 -0.26 17.93
CA LYS A 570 47.66 0.91 17.07
C LYS A 570 46.37 1.49 16.45
N CYS A 571 45.24 0.78 16.55
CA CYS A 571 43.95 1.25 16.06
C CYS A 571 43.40 2.35 16.99
N GLN A 572 42.79 3.38 16.41
CA GLN A 572 42.06 4.41 17.14
C GLN A 572 40.61 3.98 17.29
N LEU A 573 39.99 4.30 18.44
CA LEU A 573 38.57 4.07 18.64
C LEU A 573 37.79 5.33 18.25
N ILE A 574 36.92 5.22 17.25
CA ILE A 574 36.08 6.32 16.78
C ILE A 574 34.60 5.94 16.77
N ASN A 575 33.74 6.94 16.61
CA ASN A 575 32.30 6.75 16.45
C ASN A 575 31.98 6.57 14.95
N GLY A 576 31.40 5.42 14.61
CA GLY A 576 31.00 5.04 13.25
C GLY A 576 29.54 4.55 13.18
N GLY A 577 28.95 4.57 11.98
CA GLY A 577 27.64 3.97 11.73
C GLY A 577 27.72 2.44 11.52
N ILE A 578 28.81 1.97 10.91
CA ILE A 578 29.12 0.56 10.69
C ILE A 578 30.61 0.37 10.98
N CYS A 579 30.94 -0.66 11.76
CA CYS A 579 32.33 -1.09 11.92
C CYS A 579 32.59 -2.26 10.97
N TRP A 580 33.72 -2.21 10.27
CA TRP A 580 34.10 -3.29 9.36
C TRP A 580 35.58 -3.65 9.49
N ILE A 581 35.88 -4.88 9.11
CA ILE A 581 37.24 -5.40 9.04
C ILE A 581 37.38 -6.25 7.79
N THR A 582 38.47 -6.02 7.06
CA THR A 582 38.81 -6.79 5.87
C THR A 582 40.14 -7.50 6.06
N VAL A 583 40.18 -8.82 5.89
CA VAL A 583 41.41 -9.59 5.84
C VAL A 583 41.66 -10.03 4.40
N VAL A 584 42.85 -9.75 3.91
CA VAL A 584 43.26 -10.05 2.56
C VAL A 584 44.45 -10.99 2.60
N TRP A 585 44.36 -12.21 2.07
CA TRP A 585 45.51 -13.12 1.96
C TRP A 585 46.03 -13.18 0.53
N ASN A 586 47.30 -12.87 0.33
CA ASN A 586 47.97 -13.08 -0.94
C ASN A 586 48.71 -14.43 -0.91
N GLN A 587 48.17 -15.40 -1.65
CA GLN A 587 48.71 -16.76 -1.66
C GLN A 587 50.08 -16.85 -2.36
N ASN A 588 50.38 -15.95 -3.31
CA ASN A 588 51.61 -16.02 -4.09
C ASN A 588 52.85 -15.69 -3.25
N ASN A 589 52.72 -14.75 -2.33
CA ASN A 589 53.82 -14.29 -1.48
C ASN A 589 53.60 -14.60 0.01
N HIS A 590 52.55 -15.34 0.35
CA HIS A 590 52.16 -15.70 1.72
C HIS A 590 52.05 -14.47 2.65
N THR A 591 51.55 -13.35 2.14
CA THR A 591 51.36 -12.12 2.91
C THR A 591 49.88 -11.89 3.21
N SER A 592 49.61 -11.11 4.27
CA SER A 592 48.24 -10.69 4.60
C SER A 592 48.16 -9.17 4.71
N SER A 593 47.02 -8.61 4.33
CA SER A 593 46.67 -7.23 4.66
C SER A 593 45.39 -7.22 5.50
N ILE A 594 45.38 -6.54 6.64
CA ILE A 594 44.17 -6.35 7.46
C ILE A 594 43.79 -4.87 7.42
N LEU A 595 42.62 -4.55 6.90
CA LEU A 595 42.03 -3.21 6.97
C LEU A 595 41.01 -3.18 8.10
N VAL A 596 41.14 -2.25 9.04
CA VAL A 596 40.19 -2.05 10.14
C VAL A 596 39.67 -0.63 10.02
N ASP A 597 38.38 -0.47 9.76
CA ASP A 597 37.82 0.84 9.37
C ASP A 597 36.33 0.98 9.78
N SER A 598 35.75 2.17 9.58
CA SER A 598 34.36 2.48 9.90
C SER A 598 33.71 3.39 8.84
N ILE A 599 32.42 3.21 8.61
CA ILE A 599 31.64 4.02 7.67
C ILE A 599 30.70 4.94 8.44
N ASN A 600 30.75 6.23 8.16
CA ASN A 600 29.94 7.27 8.82
C ASN A 600 28.65 7.66 8.05
N THR A 601 28.39 7.05 6.89
CA THR A 601 27.23 7.39 6.06
C THR A 601 25.98 6.63 6.53
N MET A 602 24.89 7.37 6.78
CA MET A 602 23.55 6.81 7.03
C MET A 602 22.97 6.23 5.73
N PHE A 603 23.40 5.06 5.29
CA PHE A 603 22.64 4.29 4.30
C PHE A 603 21.55 3.51 5.02
N VAL A 604 20.32 4.02 4.99
CA VAL A 604 19.17 3.55 5.79
C VAL A 604 18.49 2.30 5.23
N ASN A 605 19.03 1.63 4.20
CA ASN A 605 18.31 0.57 3.49
C ASN A 605 18.98 -0.80 3.45
N TYR A 606 20.08 -1.00 4.15
CA TYR A 606 20.59 -2.35 4.38
C TYR A 606 20.04 -2.83 5.71
N THR A 607 19.26 -3.92 5.69
CA THR A 607 19.09 -4.75 6.87
C THR A 607 20.47 -5.00 7.42
N LEU A 608 20.76 -4.49 8.62
CA LEU A 608 22.04 -4.63 9.32
C LEU A 608 22.26 -6.12 9.60
N GLU A 609 22.78 -6.78 8.59
CA GLU A 609 23.10 -8.18 8.59
C GLU A 609 24.60 -8.30 8.83
N HIS A 610 24.97 -9.18 9.76
CA HIS A 610 26.36 -9.57 9.91
C HIS A 610 26.80 -10.33 8.67
N ILE A 611 27.39 -9.64 7.71
CA ILE A 611 27.80 -10.19 6.43
C ILE A 611 29.26 -10.58 6.53
N ILE A 612 29.51 -11.88 6.34
CA ILE A 612 30.86 -12.40 6.12
C ILE A 612 31.00 -12.67 4.63
N MET A 613 31.81 -11.87 3.94
CA MET A 613 32.09 -12.03 2.51
C MET A 613 33.49 -12.63 2.35
N ALA A 614 33.64 -13.81 1.74
CA ALA A 614 34.96 -14.40 1.46
C ALA A 614 35.12 -14.60 -0.04
N SER A 615 36.02 -13.87 -0.73
CA SER A 615 36.41 -14.06 -2.13
C SER A 615 37.73 -14.82 -2.23
N ALA A 616 37.86 -15.80 -3.14
CA ALA A 616 39.12 -16.48 -3.43
C ALA A 616 39.71 -16.08 -4.80
N ASP A 617 40.05 -14.81 -4.99
CA ASP A 617 41.03 -14.47 -6.04
C ASP A 617 42.43 -14.90 -5.55
N MET A 618 43.50 -14.82 -6.35
CA MET A 618 44.90 -14.99 -5.84
C MET A 618 45.22 -14.08 -4.61
N THR A 619 44.30 -13.16 -4.35
CA THR A 619 44.09 -12.36 -3.15
C THR A 619 42.76 -12.78 -2.52
N VAL A 620 42.78 -13.53 -1.41
CA VAL A 620 41.55 -13.93 -0.69
C VAL A 620 41.07 -12.73 0.11
N VAL A 621 39.98 -12.08 -0.31
CA VAL A 621 39.43 -10.89 0.37
C VAL A 621 38.28 -11.32 1.27
N HIS A 622 38.41 -11.02 2.55
CA HIS A 622 37.43 -11.34 3.57
C HIS A 622 36.88 -10.09 4.22
N GLN A 623 35.67 -9.65 3.87
CA GLN A 623 35.05 -8.44 4.41
C GLN A 623 33.97 -8.80 5.43
N HIS A 624 33.98 -8.09 6.56
CA HIS A 624 33.02 -8.26 7.63
C HIS A 624 32.35 -6.95 8.02
N GLU A 625 31.03 -6.97 8.13
CA GLU A 625 30.25 -5.82 8.60
C GLU A 625 29.48 -6.19 9.86
N PHE A 626 29.51 -5.31 10.85
CA PHE A 626 28.95 -5.58 12.17
C PHE A 626 28.10 -4.41 12.70
N PRO A 627 26.83 -4.65 13.07
CA PRO A 627 25.97 -3.69 13.79
C PRO A 627 26.30 -3.46 15.28
N GLN A 628 27.37 -4.04 15.84
CA GLN A 628 27.59 -4.02 17.30
C GLN A 628 28.77 -3.12 17.71
N ASN A 629 28.81 -2.69 18.97
CA ASN A 629 29.93 -1.89 19.49
C ASN A 629 31.21 -2.73 19.53
N LYS A 630 32.33 -2.20 19.02
CA LYS A 630 33.69 -2.80 19.07
C LYS A 630 33.83 -4.17 18.42
N CYS A 631 32.91 -4.52 17.56
CA CYS A 631 32.84 -5.78 16.82
C CYS A 631 33.95 -6.00 15.78
N ASN A 632 34.70 -4.96 15.39
CA ASN A 632 35.87 -5.08 14.51
C ASN A 632 37.20 -5.11 15.32
N ASP A 633 37.15 -5.62 16.55
CA ASP A 633 38.32 -5.75 17.41
C ASP A 633 39.14 -7.03 17.13
N GLU A 634 40.29 -7.12 17.79
CA GLU A 634 41.21 -8.24 17.67
C GLU A 634 40.56 -9.58 18.07
N MET A 635 39.71 -9.57 19.10
CA MET A 635 39.09 -10.79 19.63
C MET A 635 38.02 -11.31 18.67
N SER A 636 37.17 -10.43 18.17
CA SER A 636 36.18 -10.74 17.14
C SER A 636 36.85 -11.30 15.89
N LEU A 637 37.96 -10.70 15.42
CA LEU A 637 38.69 -11.25 14.28
C LEU A 637 39.22 -12.67 14.56
N LYS A 638 39.81 -12.92 15.73
CA LYS A 638 40.28 -14.26 16.10
C LYS A 638 39.14 -15.29 16.11
N GLN A 639 38.00 -14.91 16.68
CA GLN A 639 36.82 -15.78 16.79
C GLN A 639 36.25 -16.15 15.42
N ILE A 640 36.18 -15.18 14.51
CA ILE A 640 35.78 -15.38 13.12
C ILE A 640 36.75 -16.32 12.41
N LEU A 641 38.06 -16.05 12.50
CA LEU A 641 39.08 -16.88 11.84
C LEU A 641 39.15 -18.31 12.39
N ARG A 642 38.68 -18.56 13.62
CA ARG A 642 38.49 -19.93 14.15
C ARG A 642 37.29 -20.62 13.56
N SER A 643 36.23 -19.86 13.33
CA SER A 643 34.93 -20.38 12.89
C SER A 643 34.87 -20.55 11.37
N LEU A 644 35.74 -19.86 10.63
CA LEU A 644 35.83 -19.92 9.19
C LEU A 644 36.75 -21.05 8.74
N ILE A 645 36.23 -21.94 7.91
CA ILE A 645 37.00 -23.01 7.28
C ILE A 645 37.00 -22.77 5.78
N ILE A 646 38.20 -22.61 5.21
CA ILE A 646 38.41 -22.43 3.78
C ILE A 646 39.32 -23.55 3.29
N GLU A 647 38.76 -24.43 2.46
CA GLU A 647 39.49 -25.44 1.71
C GLU A 647 39.58 -24.97 0.26
N ASP A 648 40.74 -24.46 -0.15
CA ASP A 648 40.93 -23.86 -1.48
C ASP A 648 41.97 -24.63 -2.31
N LYS A 649 41.59 -25.00 -3.53
CA LYS A 649 42.41 -25.67 -4.55
C LYS A 649 42.52 -24.87 -5.84
N PHE A 650 42.13 -23.60 -5.84
CA PHE A 650 42.10 -22.74 -7.03
C PHE A 650 43.45 -22.67 -7.75
N ALA A 651 44.54 -22.45 -7.00
CA ALA A 651 45.89 -22.38 -7.57
C ALA A 651 46.34 -23.68 -8.26
N GLN A 652 45.73 -24.82 -7.92
CA GLN A 652 46.07 -26.13 -8.50
C GLN A 652 45.16 -26.47 -9.68
N GLU A 653 43.87 -26.15 -9.60
CA GLU A 653 42.85 -26.62 -10.55
C GLU A 653 42.46 -25.60 -11.63
N LEU A 654 42.63 -24.30 -11.36
CA LEU A 654 42.05 -23.22 -12.17
C LEU A 654 43.09 -22.25 -12.74
N THR A 655 44.36 -22.33 -12.34
CA THR A 655 45.46 -21.52 -12.88
C THR A 655 45.52 -21.48 -14.42
N PRO A 656 45.25 -22.58 -15.17
CA PRO A 656 45.20 -22.51 -16.62
C PRO A 656 44.14 -21.55 -17.17
N LEU A 657 43.03 -21.31 -16.46
CA LEU A 657 41.96 -20.39 -16.90
C LEU A 657 42.36 -18.91 -16.83
N LEU A 658 43.45 -18.60 -16.11
CA LEU A 658 43.96 -17.24 -15.93
C LEU A 658 45.03 -16.85 -16.96
N GLU A 659 45.34 -17.71 -17.92
CA GLU A 659 46.32 -17.42 -18.99
C GLU A 659 45.86 -16.23 -19.86
N ILE A 660 46.77 -15.27 -20.05
CA ILE A 660 46.51 -14.04 -20.83
C ILE A 660 46.79 -14.34 -22.30
N ILE A 661 45.82 -14.07 -23.17
CA ILE A 661 45.96 -14.18 -24.63
C ILE A 661 46.01 -12.77 -25.22
N SER A 662 47.07 -12.46 -25.98
CA SER A 662 47.18 -11.21 -26.73
C SER A 662 47.65 -11.48 -28.17
N PRO A 663 46.95 -11.00 -29.21
CA PRO A 663 45.73 -10.18 -29.13
C PRO A 663 44.51 -11.01 -28.71
N PHE A 664 43.64 -10.43 -27.88
CA PHE A 664 42.37 -11.02 -27.49
C PHE A 664 41.30 -10.70 -28.54
N ASP A 665 40.58 -11.72 -29.00
CA ASP A 665 39.40 -11.59 -29.85
C ASP A 665 38.22 -12.30 -29.18
N ALA A 666 37.22 -11.53 -28.77
CA ALA A 666 36.06 -12.03 -28.04
C ALA A 666 35.20 -13.01 -28.86
N HIS A 667 35.20 -12.84 -30.19
CA HIS A 667 34.50 -13.76 -31.10
C HIS A 667 35.19 -15.14 -31.12
N SER A 668 36.51 -15.17 -31.33
CA SER A 668 37.29 -16.41 -31.30
C SER A 668 37.30 -17.08 -29.92
N ALA A 669 37.20 -16.29 -28.84
CA ALA A 669 37.08 -16.78 -27.47
C ALA A 669 35.67 -17.31 -27.11
N ALA A 670 34.67 -17.10 -27.97
CA ALA A 670 33.29 -17.54 -27.77
C ALA A 670 32.62 -16.99 -26.50
N CYS A 671 32.75 -15.68 -26.22
CA CYS A 671 32.24 -15.08 -24.98
C CYS A 671 30.70 -15.08 -24.79
N TYR A 672 29.89 -15.61 -25.71
CA TYR A 672 28.43 -15.34 -25.74
C TYR A 672 27.52 -16.56 -25.91
N ASP A 673 27.98 -17.78 -25.62
CA ASP A 673 27.20 -19.01 -25.90
C ASP A 673 26.06 -19.36 -24.90
N PHE A 674 25.49 -18.40 -24.13
CA PHE A 674 24.36 -18.69 -23.21
C PHE A 674 23.14 -17.77 -23.39
N ASN A 675 22.08 -18.33 -23.98
CA ASN A 675 20.79 -17.67 -24.25
C ASN A 675 19.72 -17.89 -23.16
N ASN A 676 20.14 -18.11 -21.91
CA ASN A 676 19.21 -18.49 -20.82
C ASN A 676 19.42 -17.67 -19.53
N SER A 677 19.70 -16.36 -19.67
CA SER A 677 19.76 -15.44 -18.54
C SER A 677 18.35 -15.27 -17.96
N THR A 678 18.16 -15.68 -16.71
CA THR A 678 16.88 -15.54 -16.00
C THR A 678 16.60 -14.11 -15.53
N ILE A 679 17.55 -13.16 -15.68
CA ILE A 679 17.50 -11.75 -15.25
C ILE A 679 18.29 -10.85 -16.24
N ASP A 680 18.05 -9.52 -16.20
CA ASP A 680 18.74 -8.43 -16.91
C ASP A 680 20.27 -8.50 -16.82
N CYS A 681 20.89 -9.29 -17.70
CA CYS A 681 22.30 -9.11 -18.01
C CYS A 681 22.46 -7.85 -18.88
N PRO A 682 23.40 -6.94 -18.58
CA PRO A 682 23.69 -5.83 -19.46
C PRO A 682 24.10 -6.37 -20.85
N SER A 683 23.44 -5.89 -21.90
CA SER A 683 23.80 -6.20 -23.29
C SER A 683 25.08 -5.48 -23.67
N THR A 684 26.03 -6.18 -24.29
CA THR A 684 27.35 -5.59 -24.58
C THR A 684 27.82 -5.93 -25.99
N ASP A 685 28.50 -4.95 -26.61
CA ASP A 685 29.13 -5.06 -27.92
C ASP A 685 30.42 -5.89 -27.83
N LEU A 686 30.51 -6.96 -28.61
CA LEU A 686 31.69 -7.82 -28.67
C LEU A 686 32.91 -7.09 -29.28
N GLY A 687 32.72 -6.02 -30.05
CA GLY A 687 33.79 -5.26 -30.69
C GLY A 687 34.68 -4.46 -29.73
N ILE A 688 34.22 -4.24 -28.50
CA ILE A 688 34.97 -3.54 -27.43
C ILE A 688 35.33 -4.47 -26.27
N CYS A 689 35.07 -5.76 -26.43
CA CYS A 689 35.20 -6.75 -25.39
C CYS A 689 36.67 -7.08 -25.11
N GLN A 690 37.10 -6.92 -23.86
CA GLN A 690 38.49 -7.21 -23.45
C GLN A 690 38.67 -8.59 -22.79
N ARG A 691 37.56 -9.25 -22.39
CA ARG A 691 37.52 -10.61 -21.81
C ARG A 691 36.10 -11.16 -21.76
N CYS A 692 35.96 -12.47 -21.63
CA CYS A 692 34.68 -13.10 -21.32
C CYS A 692 34.41 -13.05 -19.81
N HIS A 693 33.16 -12.79 -19.42
CA HIS A 693 32.70 -12.82 -18.03
C HIS A 693 31.57 -13.84 -17.84
N ILE A 694 31.60 -14.57 -16.73
CA ILE A 694 30.45 -15.31 -16.19
C ILE A 694 30.36 -15.11 -14.68
N SER A 695 29.14 -14.91 -14.20
CA SER A 695 28.79 -14.92 -12.79
C SER A 695 27.61 -15.86 -12.55
N VAL A 696 27.66 -16.62 -11.47
CA VAL A 696 26.56 -17.45 -11.00
C VAL A 696 26.30 -17.13 -9.54
N ASP A 697 25.09 -16.71 -9.23
CA ASP A 697 24.62 -16.49 -7.87
C ASP A 697 23.59 -17.57 -7.48
N LYS A 698 23.78 -18.20 -6.33
CA LYS A 698 22.90 -19.21 -5.76
C LYS A 698 22.27 -18.65 -4.48
N GLU A 699 21.10 -18.02 -4.63
CA GLU A 699 20.28 -17.59 -3.49
C GLU A 699 19.38 -18.76 -3.02
N PRO A 700 19.40 -19.11 -1.71
CA PRO A 700 18.42 -20.03 -1.14
C PRO A 700 17.01 -19.41 -1.20
N PRO A 701 15.97 -20.15 -1.65
CA PRO A 701 15.90 -21.61 -1.66
C PRO A 701 15.96 -22.29 -3.04
N SER A 702 16.08 -21.58 -4.18
CA SER A 702 16.15 -22.26 -5.49
C SER A 702 16.46 -21.40 -6.73
N SER A 703 16.62 -20.07 -6.63
CA SER A 703 16.94 -19.26 -7.81
C SER A 703 18.45 -19.22 -8.03
N GLN A 704 18.92 -20.00 -9.01
CA GLN A 704 20.23 -19.80 -9.58
C GLN A 704 20.13 -18.69 -10.63
N GLN A 705 20.81 -17.58 -10.40
CA GLN A 705 20.95 -16.50 -11.37
C GLN A 705 22.28 -16.70 -12.11
N ILE A 706 22.23 -16.65 -13.43
CA ILE A 706 23.40 -16.86 -14.29
C ILE A 706 23.51 -15.64 -15.18
N CYS A 707 24.66 -14.98 -15.15
CA CYS A 707 24.97 -13.91 -16.09
C CYS A 707 26.32 -14.12 -16.77
N ALA A 708 26.28 -14.42 -18.06
CA ALA A 708 27.45 -14.49 -18.93
C ALA A 708 27.38 -13.33 -19.93
N THR A 709 28.39 -12.47 -19.94
CA THR A 709 28.39 -11.22 -20.70
C THR A 709 29.83 -10.79 -21.04
N CYS A 710 30.00 -9.67 -21.71
CA CYS A 710 31.28 -9.00 -21.85
C CYS A 710 31.26 -7.56 -21.29
N PRO A 711 31.65 -7.34 -20.02
CA PRO A 711 31.54 -6.03 -19.40
C PRO A 711 32.40 -4.94 -20.07
N TYR A 712 31.89 -3.71 -20.08
CA TYR A 712 32.55 -2.51 -20.63
C TYR A 712 33.77 -2.04 -19.79
N TYR A 713 33.78 -2.35 -18.49
CA TYR A 713 34.80 -1.86 -17.55
C TYR A 713 35.87 -2.93 -17.31
N SER A 714 37.14 -2.55 -17.51
CA SER A 714 38.31 -3.40 -17.31
C SER A 714 38.63 -3.53 -15.81
N GLU A 715 38.42 -4.72 -15.24
CA GLU A 715 39.38 -5.18 -14.23
C GLU A 715 40.74 -5.32 -14.96
N ASP A 716 41.90 -5.03 -14.38
CA ASP A 716 43.14 -5.03 -15.20
C ASP A 716 43.72 -6.43 -15.49
N ALA A 717 43.10 -7.50 -14.98
CA ALA A 717 43.61 -8.87 -15.12
C ALA A 717 42.50 -9.94 -15.21
N ASN A 718 42.85 -11.12 -15.76
CA ASN A 718 42.03 -12.32 -15.59
C ASN A 718 41.85 -12.61 -14.09
N SER A 719 40.63 -12.90 -13.67
CA SER A 719 40.27 -13.11 -12.26
C SER A 719 39.25 -14.25 -12.12
N ILE A 720 39.31 -14.93 -10.98
CA ILE A 720 38.36 -15.98 -10.60
C ILE A 720 38.03 -15.72 -9.15
N SER A 721 36.78 -15.37 -8.87
CA SER A 721 36.33 -15.09 -7.52
C SER A 721 35.23 -16.05 -7.10
N ARG A 722 35.19 -16.31 -5.79
CA ARG A 722 34.22 -17.18 -5.16
C ARG A 722 33.82 -16.55 -3.86
N GLN A 723 32.60 -16.04 -3.80
CA GLN A 723 32.06 -15.27 -2.69
C GLN A 723 30.94 -16.02 -1.96
N ILE A 724 31.07 -16.24 -0.66
CA ILE A 724 29.94 -16.67 0.18
C ILE A 724 29.61 -15.59 1.18
N MET A 725 28.32 -15.39 1.43
CA MET A 725 27.76 -14.53 2.45
C MET A 725 27.06 -15.35 3.53
N PHE A 726 27.49 -15.18 4.78
CA PHE A 726 26.83 -15.75 5.96
C PHE A 726 26.13 -14.65 6.74
N LEU A 727 24.98 -14.99 7.35
CA LEU A 727 24.21 -14.15 8.26
C LEU A 727 24.34 -14.71 9.67
N LEU A 728 25.02 -13.98 10.56
CA LEU A 728 25.27 -14.48 11.92
C LEU A 728 23.99 -14.58 12.76
N ASP A 729 23.08 -13.60 12.64
CA ASP A 729 21.87 -13.53 13.47
C ASP A 729 20.89 -14.68 13.20
N SER A 730 20.72 -15.02 11.92
CA SER A 730 19.86 -16.14 11.49
C SER A 730 20.61 -17.46 11.41
N ARG A 731 21.95 -17.45 11.58
CA ARG A 731 22.84 -18.61 11.42
C ARG A 731 22.65 -19.31 10.07
N THR A 732 22.50 -18.54 8.99
CA THR A 732 22.23 -19.05 7.64
C THR A 732 23.21 -18.52 6.61
N GLN A 733 23.43 -19.27 5.54
CA GLN A 733 24.07 -18.76 4.33
C GLN A 733 23.04 -17.96 3.52
N SER A 734 23.31 -16.69 3.22
CA SER A 734 22.42 -15.83 2.44
C SER A 734 22.72 -15.88 0.94
N GLN A 735 24.00 -15.74 0.59
CA GLN A 735 24.40 -15.57 -0.81
C GLN A 735 25.63 -16.40 -1.14
N ASN A 736 25.74 -16.83 -2.39
CA ASN A 736 26.76 -17.75 -2.82
C ASN A 736 27.06 -17.52 -4.32
N ILE A 737 28.08 -16.71 -4.58
CA ILE A 737 28.46 -16.22 -5.90
C ILE A 737 29.79 -16.86 -6.34
N ALA A 738 29.90 -17.18 -7.62
CA ALA A 738 31.16 -17.44 -8.29
C ALA A 738 31.25 -16.54 -9.53
N LYS A 739 32.44 -16.01 -9.83
CA LYS A 739 32.70 -15.23 -11.05
C LYS A 739 34.01 -15.66 -11.71
N ILE A 740 34.05 -15.59 -13.03
CA ILE A 740 35.25 -15.80 -13.84
C ILE A 740 35.34 -14.67 -14.87
N ASN A 741 36.51 -14.03 -14.94
CA ASN A 741 36.94 -13.09 -15.97
C ASN A 741 38.19 -13.65 -16.66
N CYS A 742 38.09 -13.94 -17.96
CA CYS A 742 39.13 -14.70 -18.65
C CYS A 742 39.14 -14.46 -20.17
N GLN A 743 40.25 -14.81 -20.81
CA GLN A 743 40.46 -14.61 -22.26
C GLN A 743 40.51 -15.92 -23.07
N LEU A 744 40.56 -17.08 -22.39
CA LEU A 744 40.59 -18.38 -23.06
C LEU A 744 39.24 -18.70 -23.74
N LYS A 745 39.31 -19.54 -24.77
CA LYS A 745 38.10 -20.02 -25.47
C LYS A 745 37.15 -20.74 -24.51
N ALA A 746 35.86 -20.38 -24.54
CA ALA A 746 34.79 -20.95 -23.71
C ALA A 746 35.07 -20.89 -22.20
N CYS A 747 35.90 -19.93 -21.78
CA CYS A 747 36.32 -19.83 -20.38
C CYS A 747 35.16 -19.40 -19.46
N ASN A 748 34.18 -18.66 -20.00
CA ASN A 748 32.96 -18.26 -19.30
C ASN A 748 31.82 -19.31 -19.36
N SER A 749 32.16 -20.60 -19.43
CA SER A 749 31.19 -21.70 -19.47
C SER A 749 30.68 -22.12 -18.08
N ILE A 750 29.49 -22.74 -18.05
CA ILE A 750 28.91 -23.33 -16.84
C ILE A 750 29.79 -24.44 -16.26
N ASP A 751 30.52 -25.17 -17.10
CA ASP A 751 31.43 -26.19 -16.61
C ASP A 751 32.59 -25.58 -15.82
N ASN A 752 33.15 -24.47 -16.30
CA ASN A 752 34.23 -23.77 -15.59
C ASN A 752 33.73 -23.11 -14.31
N ILE A 753 32.54 -22.48 -14.30
CA ILE A 753 32.00 -21.92 -13.05
C ILE A 753 31.65 -23.00 -12.03
N ASN A 754 31.20 -24.19 -12.47
CA ASN A 754 31.02 -25.35 -11.60
C ASN A 754 32.35 -25.90 -11.07
N ARG A 755 33.44 -25.78 -11.82
CA ARG A 755 34.79 -26.08 -11.31
C ARG A 755 35.19 -25.10 -10.21
N VAL A 756 34.86 -23.81 -10.32
CA VAL A 756 35.04 -22.82 -9.23
C VAL A 756 34.30 -23.25 -7.96
N TYR A 757 33.06 -23.72 -8.09
CA TYR A 757 32.30 -24.24 -6.94
C TYR A 757 32.89 -25.51 -6.30
N LYS A 758 33.60 -26.33 -7.06
CA LYS A 758 34.21 -27.58 -6.57
C LYS A 758 35.61 -27.37 -6.00
N ALA A 759 36.37 -26.44 -6.58
CA ALA A 759 37.75 -26.18 -6.25
C ALA A 759 37.90 -25.35 -4.97
N SER A 760 36.85 -24.69 -4.49
CA SER A 760 36.85 -23.99 -3.20
C SER A 760 35.61 -24.34 -2.39
N LYS A 761 35.83 -24.67 -1.12
CA LYS A 761 34.78 -24.94 -0.12
C LYS A 761 34.99 -24.00 1.06
N ILE A 762 34.06 -23.08 1.22
CA ILE A 762 34.02 -22.10 2.31
C ILE A 762 32.84 -22.48 3.20
N THR A 763 33.11 -22.75 4.47
CA THR A 763 32.07 -23.07 5.47
C THR A 763 32.31 -22.24 6.72
N PHE A 764 31.22 -21.92 7.42
CA PHE A 764 31.26 -21.17 8.66
C PHE A 764 30.63 -21.99 9.79
N ASP A 765 31.38 -22.19 10.86
CA ASP A 765 30.95 -22.89 12.06
C ASP A 765 30.30 -21.91 13.04
N PHE A 766 28.97 -21.78 12.94
CA PHE A 766 28.21 -20.91 13.83
C PHE A 766 28.26 -21.33 15.30
N GLU A 767 28.52 -22.61 15.61
CA GLU A 767 28.54 -23.11 17.00
C GLU A 767 29.87 -22.81 17.68
N ASN A 768 30.97 -22.77 16.94
CA ASN A 768 32.24 -22.27 17.48
C ASN A 768 32.31 -20.74 17.49
N HIS A 769 31.46 -20.06 16.72
CA HIS A 769 31.40 -18.61 16.68
C HIS A 769 30.62 -17.99 17.85
N PHE A 770 29.53 -18.60 18.31
CA PHE A 770 28.70 -18.08 19.41
C PHE A 770 28.95 -18.85 20.71
#